data_AF-A0A087UFC9-F1
#
_entry.id   AF-A0A087UFC9-F1
#
_cell.length_a   1.000
_cell.length_b   1.000
_cell.length_c   1.000
_cell.angle_alpha   90.00
_cell.angle_beta   90.00
_cell.angle_gamma   90.00
#
_symmetry.space_group_name_H-M   'P 1'
#
loop_
_entity.id
_entity.type
_entity.pdbx_description
1 polymer ?
#
loop_
_entity_poly.entity_id
_entity_poly.type
_entity_poly.pdbx_seq_one_letter_code
_entity_poly.pdbx_strand_id
1 'polypeptide(L)'
;MTNEKLGEATFTPPKPNYFREPELNEENAPASVLESFYWQTLGWVHTPPFIKGDLFPTRKIYIPKSKEDFEVLHLYLKKAYDPKLQIEDQVPYGVLPKRVIIDIAKRRFSEKNFEELLQNFELDANVIRPPFLYYTDGIYSLKPDVEEGIPCEPFLSLDIFDDDYLYETRSPEEWLSLGVDETNMKHVPGTALVPVPQWEVGQPLYLKWGKVAVLDYDACRKMYLVRKESDLNDKNLVSESGKPSCLWVSRIYLKFDAEDPEKFAKRLWTAVTTRHLAEENLRLNYYIQCIPLEGIPKWPQGDVDIIISIARRSLQLQPKLQWIKDHLKTCIKEIETEYQMTVNRVIYTEISGQNSRLMNEFQNENISIQCPHKRGSIVHLHYIFSERFESFQKQTFLVKKEVVIALNHVEEQILVLNNTSLYVLPLDEILPLDKFESLQRTQLKKVQEYVQGEWMSNTAEAIIFNISGCNSASYDLGETEVHSLRLTKLGKLLRVVMFKMQDVIRFVINDSLGKYANMIAEACQVFQEIEERYVWKDDFSSNKWAPKNAPVFEVPLEVKDEQVQFVVGLRKYCDTVIDIFIEGLRVTQNLPRLEKLVMKKMLYNPDDKLETVGEKEQQIIQWRKKVKYGHHISKAKDMRHLKIQGSNKIPAYWPASVVN
;
A
#
# COMPACT_ATOMS: atom_id res chain seq x y z
N MET A 1 4.34 -53.02 -48.77
CA MET A 1 4.18 -53.61 -47.43
C MET A 1 3.58 -52.53 -46.55
N THR A 2 2.46 -52.83 -45.91
CA THR A 2 1.58 -51.89 -45.20
C THR A 2 2.23 -51.35 -43.93
N ASN A 3 2.23 -50.03 -43.77
CA ASN A 3 2.64 -49.29 -42.56
C ASN A 3 1.53 -49.32 -41.48
N GLU A 4 0.98 -50.50 -41.18
CA GLU A 4 -0.10 -50.66 -40.17
C GLU A 4 0.41 -51.07 -38.78
N LYS A 5 1.69 -50.84 -38.45
CA LYS A 5 2.28 -51.32 -37.18
C LYS A 5 3.16 -50.35 -36.38
N LEU A 6 3.07 -49.05 -36.63
CA LEU A 6 3.54 -48.04 -35.68
C LEU A 6 2.35 -47.18 -35.30
N GLY A 7 1.86 -47.35 -34.06
CA GLY A 7 1.00 -46.36 -33.45
C GLY A 7 1.83 -45.10 -33.25
N GLU A 8 1.65 -44.12 -34.14
CA GLU A 8 2.19 -42.78 -33.95
C GLU A 8 1.68 -42.24 -32.61
N ALA A 9 2.60 -42.05 -31.66
CA ALA A 9 2.32 -41.38 -30.39
C ALA A 9 1.99 -39.90 -30.67
N THR A 10 0.75 -39.66 -31.08
CA THR A 10 0.19 -38.32 -31.23
C THR A 10 -0.23 -37.84 -29.85
N PHE A 11 0.56 -36.92 -29.27
CA PHE A 11 0.14 -36.19 -28.08
C PHE A 11 -1.20 -35.50 -28.40
N THR A 12 -2.24 -35.88 -27.66
CA THR A 12 -3.54 -35.20 -27.67
C THR A 12 -3.56 -34.38 -26.39
N PRO A 13 -3.67 -33.05 -26.45
CA PRO A 13 -3.76 -32.25 -25.24
C PRO A 13 -5.03 -32.64 -24.47
N PRO A 14 -4.97 -32.69 -23.12
CA PRO A 14 -6.15 -32.97 -22.30
C PRO A 14 -7.24 -31.98 -22.64
N LYS A 15 -8.34 -32.49 -23.20
CA LYS A 15 -9.51 -31.68 -23.51
C LYS A 15 -9.99 -31.02 -22.21
N PRO A 16 -10.30 -29.71 -22.20
CA PRO A 16 -10.94 -29.08 -21.07
C PRO A 16 -12.35 -29.67 -20.97
N ASN A 17 -12.50 -30.78 -20.26
CA ASN A 17 -13.80 -31.22 -19.80
C ASN A 17 -14.33 -30.10 -18.93
N TYR A 18 -15.42 -29.49 -19.40
CA TYR A 18 -16.23 -28.53 -18.68
C TYR A 18 -16.37 -28.97 -17.22
N PHE A 19 -15.55 -28.39 -16.33
CA PHE A 19 -15.98 -28.17 -14.97
C PHE A 19 -17.07 -27.10 -15.08
N ARG A 20 -18.31 -27.55 -15.30
CA ARG A 20 -19.43 -26.85 -14.66
C ARG A 20 -19.10 -26.93 -13.17
N GLU A 21 -18.80 -25.79 -12.57
CA GLU A 21 -19.10 -25.62 -11.16
C GLU A 21 -20.53 -26.14 -10.95
N PRO A 22 -20.80 -26.94 -9.91
CA PRO A 22 -22.17 -27.28 -9.59
C PRO A 22 -22.92 -25.96 -9.48
N GLU A 23 -23.94 -25.76 -10.33
CA GLU A 23 -24.84 -24.63 -10.27
C GLU A 23 -25.26 -24.49 -8.80
N LEU A 24 -24.72 -23.48 -8.13
CA LEU A 24 -25.20 -23.06 -6.83
C LEU A 24 -26.65 -22.65 -7.07
N ASN A 25 -27.59 -23.48 -6.60
CA ASN A 25 -29.02 -23.14 -6.61
C ASN A 25 -29.19 -21.71 -6.06
N GLU A 26 -29.47 -20.77 -6.96
CA GLU A 26 -29.63 -19.34 -6.66
C GLU A 26 -30.83 -19.04 -5.75
N GLU A 27 -31.64 -20.05 -5.40
CA GLU A 27 -32.79 -19.90 -4.51
C GLU A 27 -32.44 -19.73 -3.02
N ASN A 28 -31.17 -19.88 -2.61
CA ASN A 28 -30.77 -19.75 -1.19
C ASN A 28 -29.56 -18.82 -0.93
N ALA A 29 -29.25 -17.89 -1.84
CA ALA A 29 -28.28 -16.83 -1.55
C ALA A 29 -28.98 -15.63 -0.86
N PRO A 30 -28.54 -15.18 0.33
CA PRO A 30 -29.18 -14.05 1.01
C PRO A 30 -28.98 -12.76 0.20
N ALA A 31 -30.08 -12.06 -0.07
CA ALA A 31 -30.12 -10.96 -1.05
C ALA A 31 -29.47 -9.66 -0.54
N SER A 32 -29.02 -9.60 0.72
CA SER A 32 -28.19 -8.49 1.20
C SER A 32 -27.35 -8.85 2.43
N VAL A 33 -26.26 -8.10 2.63
CA VAL A 33 -25.36 -8.19 3.80
C VAL A 33 -26.11 -7.97 5.13
N LEU A 34 -27.25 -7.27 5.12
CA LEU A 34 -28.10 -7.04 6.29
C LEU A 34 -28.92 -8.28 6.70
N GLU A 35 -29.23 -9.16 5.75
CA GLU A 35 -30.01 -10.39 5.99
C GLU A 35 -29.15 -11.48 6.64
N SER A 36 -27.86 -11.54 6.26
CA SER A 36 -26.83 -12.36 6.94
C SER A 36 -26.68 -11.99 8.42
N PHE A 37 -26.75 -10.70 8.75
CA PHE A 37 -26.69 -10.20 10.14
C PHE A 37 -27.97 -10.52 10.94
N TYR A 38 -29.12 -10.59 10.26
CA TYR A 38 -30.41 -10.93 10.88
C TYR A 38 -30.48 -12.40 11.31
N TRP A 39 -29.92 -13.32 10.52
CA TRP A 39 -29.87 -14.76 10.88
C TRP A 39 -28.82 -15.09 11.94
N GLN A 40 -27.72 -14.34 12.02
CA GLN A 40 -26.71 -14.53 13.06
C GLN A 40 -27.18 -14.08 14.45
N THR A 41 -28.11 -13.13 14.53
CA THR A 41 -28.61 -12.57 15.80
C THR A 41 -29.78 -13.34 16.42
N LEU A 42 -30.54 -14.10 15.63
CA LEU A 42 -31.66 -14.94 16.12
C LEU A 42 -31.26 -16.32 16.65
N GLY A 43 -30.05 -16.80 16.36
CA GLY A 43 -29.54 -18.11 16.82
C GLY A 43 -29.34 -18.24 18.35
N TRP A 44 -29.57 -17.16 19.11
CA TRP A 44 -29.34 -17.10 20.55
C TRP A 44 -30.61 -17.13 21.41
N VAL A 45 -31.83 -17.19 20.84
CA VAL A 45 -33.08 -17.00 21.65
C VAL A 45 -34.06 -18.17 21.66
N HIS A 46 -33.93 -19.21 20.83
CA HIS A 46 -34.86 -20.36 20.89
C HIS A 46 -34.16 -21.72 20.74
N THR A 47 -33.68 -22.26 21.85
CA THR A 47 -33.60 -23.72 22.03
C THR A 47 -34.84 -24.20 22.80
N PRO A 48 -35.62 -25.16 22.29
CA PRO A 48 -36.66 -25.81 23.07
C PRO A 48 -36.03 -26.69 24.16
N PRO A 49 -36.70 -26.89 25.31
CA PRO A 49 -36.16 -27.68 26.41
C PRO A 49 -36.18 -29.16 26.02
N PHE A 50 -35.01 -29.77 25.83
CA PHE A 50 -34.94 -31.23 25.70
C PHE A 50 -35.25 -31.87 27.06
N ILE A 51 -36.32 -32.66 27.04
CA ILE A 51 -36.83 -33.47 28.15
C ILE A 51 -35.82 -34.59 28.44
N LYS A 52 -35.59 -34.86 29.74
CA LYS A 52 -34.89 -36.04 30.26
C LYS A 52 -35.54 -37.32 29.74
N GLY A 53 -34.91 -37.96 28.76
CA GLY A 53 -35.29 -39.25 28.18
C GLY A 53 -34.85 -39.18 26.72
N ASP A 54 -33.64 -39.60 26.35
CA ASP A 54 -33.19 -40.99 26.48
C ASP A 54 -31.67 -41.04 26.73
N LEU A 55 -31.29 -41.29 27.98
CA LEU A 55 -29.99 -41.83 28.33
C LEU A 55 -30.10 -43.36 28.22
N PHE A 56 -29.64 -43.93 27.11
CA PHE A 56 -29.22 -45.33 27.08
C PHE A 56 -27.70 -45.41 27.04
N PRO A 57 -27.05 -46.15 27.95
CA PRO A 57 -25.63 -46.40 27.90
C PRO A 57 -25.34 -47.52 26.88
N THR A 58 -24.14 -47.47 26.30
CA THR A 58 -23.48 -48.51 25.48
C THR A 58 -23.71 -48.50 23.97
N ARG A 59 -22.69 -48.01 23.26
CA ARG A 59 -21.76 -48.91 22.53
C ARG A 59 -20.41 -48.22 22.45
N LYS A 60 -19.38 -48.84 23.04
CA LYS A 60 -17.99 -48.55 22.66
C LYS A 60 -17.94 -48.71 21.14
N ILE A 61 -17.72 -47.62 20.41
CA ILE A 61 -17.38 -47.70 19.00
C ILE A 61 -16.05 -48.44 18.96
N TYR A 62 -16.12 -49.69 18.55
CA TYR A 62 -14.95 -50.51 18.28
C TYR A 62 -14.25 -49.86 17.10
N ILE A 63 -13.13 -49.18 17.34
CA ILE A 63 -12.25 -48.68 16.30
C ILE A 63 -11.69 -49.93 15.61
N PRO A 64 -12.02 -50.21 14.34
CA PRO A 64 -11.33 -51.25 13.62
C PRO A 64 -9.88 -50.77 13.48
N LYS A 65 -8.94 -51.51 14.06
CA LYS A 65 -7.52 -51.35 13.74
C LYS A 65 -7.41 -51.54 12.22
N SER A 66 -7.17 -50.47 11.48
CA SER A 66 -6.64 -50.60 10.13
C SER A 66 -5.40 -51.48 10.24
N LYS A 67 -5.36 -52.56 9.46
CA LYS A 67 -4.14 -53.31 9.23
C LYS A 67 -3.18 -52.35 8.52
N GLU A 68 -2.44 -51.58 9.31
CA GLU A 68 -1.24 -50.91 8.86
C GLU A 68 -0.17 -52.00 8.75
N ASP A 69 0.36 -52.21 7.55
CA ASP A 69 1.44 -53.16 7.32
C ASP A 69 2.62 -52.82 8.24
N PHE A 70 2.88 -53.69 9.21
CA PHE A 70 3.86 -53.48 10.29
C PHE A 70 5.30 -53.30 9.79
N GLU A 71 5.59 -53.57 8.52
CA GLU A 71 6.94 -53.45 7.94
C GLU A 71 7.35 -52.00 7.60
N VAL A 72 6.40 -51.12 7.23
CA VAL A 72 6.71 -49.73 6.80
C VAL A 72 7.08 -48.83 7.99
N LEU A 73 6.63 -49.17 9.20
CA LEU A 73 6.83 -48.41 10.44
C LEU A 73 8.30 -48.33 10.90
N HIS A 74 9.18 -49.18 10.38
CA HIS A 74 10.61 -49.14 10.73
C HIS A 74 11.41 -48.12 9.91
N LEU A 75 11.02 -47.83 8.67
CA LEU A 75 11.80 -46.98 7.75
C LEU A 75 11.58 -45.47 7.94
N TYR A 76 10.36 -45.05 8.28
CA TYR A 76 10.00 -43.62 8.39
C TYR A 76 9.38 -43.30 9.76
N LEU A 77 9.22 -42.01 10.07
CA LEU A 77 8.48 -41.57 11.26
C LEU A 77 6.98 -41.48 10.93
N LYS A 78 6.10 -41.75 11.92
CA LYS A 78 4.64 -41.67 11.71
C LYS A 78 4.18 -40.28 11.24
N LYS A 79 4.79 -39.23 11.79
CA LYS A 79 4.50 -37.84 11.43
C LYS A 79 4.87 -37.49 9.98
N ALA A 80 5.72 -38.29 9.33
CA ALA A 80 6.09 -38.11 7.94
C ALA A 80 4.95 -38.41 6.95
N TYR A 81 3.88 -39.03 7.43
CA TYR A 81 2.62 -39.25 6.70
C TYR A 81 1.52 -38.26 7.11
N ASP A 82 1.78 -37.30 8.00
CA ASP A 82 0.75 -36.38 8.50
C ASP A 82 0.51 -35.23 7.51
N PRO A 83 -0.70 -35.05 6.95
CA PRO A 83 -1.02 -33.90 6.11
C PRO A 83 -1.02 -32.58 6.88
N LYS A 84 -0.64 -31.49 6.20
CA LYS A 84 -0.72 -30.13 6.79
C LYS A 84 -2.14 -29.61 6.64
N LEU A 85 -2.79 -29.38 7.77
CA LEU A 85 -4.14 -28.82 7.83
C LEU A 85 -4.13 -27.60 8.74
N GLN A 86 -4.65 -26.47 8.25
CA GLN A 86 -4.82 -25.25 9.03
C GLN A 86 -6.11 -25.38 9.87
N ILE A 87 -5.98 -25.95 11.06
CA ILE A 87 -7.08 -26.18 12.00
C ILE A 87 -6.60 -25.75 13.38
N GLU A 88 -7.47 -25.03 14.09
CA GLU A 88 -7.25 -24.61 15.48
C GLU A 88 -7.06 -25.84 16.40
N ASP A 89 -6.14 -25.75 17.36
CA ASP A 89 -5.85 -26.87 18.26
C ASP A 89 -6.99 -27.09 19.29
N GLN A 90 -7.77 -26.06 19.59
CA GLN A 90 -8.96 -26.15 20.43
C GLN A 90 -10.20 -25.87 19.59
N VAL A 91 -11.03 -26.90 19.39
CA VAL A 91 -12.27 -26.80 18.62
C VAL A 91 -13.48 -26.89 19.55
N PRO A 92 -14.58 -26.17 19.26
CA PRO A 92 -15.80 -26.21 20.06
C PRO A 92 -16.50 -27.59 20.00
N TYR A 93 -17.37 -27.85 20.98
CA TYR A 93 -18.11 -29.11 21.08
C TYR A 93 -18.97 -29.34 19.83
N GLY A 94 -18.83 -30.51 19.20
CA GLY A 94 -19.51 -30.88 17.93
C GLY A 94 -18.62 -30.76 16.69
N VAL A 95 -17.46 -30.10 16.77
CA VAL A 95 -16.47 -30.06 15.69
C VAL A 95 -15.43 -31.17 15.89
N LEU A 96 -15.00 -31.80 14.79
CA LEU A 96 -14.03 -32.89 14.85
C LEU A 96 -12.66 -32.38 15.34
N PRO A 97 -12.02 -33.06 16.31
CA PRO A 97 -10.68 -32.70 16.75
C PRO A 97 -9.64 -32.84 15.63
N LYS A 98 -8.62 -31.98 15.65
CA LYS A 98 -7.54 -31.94 14.65
C LYS A 98 -6.93 -33.31 14.33
N ARG A 99 -6.65 -34.14 15.35
CA ARG A 99 -6.11 -35.51 15.16
C ARG A 99 -7.02 -36.39 14.31
N VAL A 100 -8.34 -36.31 14.52
CA VAL A 100 -9.33 -37.09 13.76
C VAL A 100 -9.39 -36.62 12.32
N ILE A 101 -9.33 -35.30 12.09
CA ILE A 101 -9.34 -34.73 10.73
C ILE A 101 -8.07 -35.12 9.96
N ILE A 102 -6.90 -35.13 10.62
CA ILE A 102 -5.64 -35.62 10.05
C ILE A 102 -5.79 -37.10 9.65
N ASP A 103 -6.34 -37.95 10.51
CA ASP A 103 -6.56 -39.37 10.20
C ASP A 103 -7.55 -39.59 9.06
N ILE A 104 -8.62 -38.78 8.98
CA ILE A 104 -9.58 -38.80 7.85
C ILE A 104 -8.86 -38.41 6.55
N ALA A 105 -8.04 -37.35 6.57
CA ALA A 105 -7.30 -36.89 5.41
C ALA A 105 -6.28 -37.94 4.94
N LYS A 106 -5.57 -38.62 5.87
CA LYS A 106 -4.68 -39.74 5.53
C LYS A 106 -5.40 -40.85 4.80
N ARG A 107 -6.54 -41.30 5.32
CA ARG A 107 -7.35 -42.36 4.66
C ARG A 107 -7.77 -41.93 3.26
N ARG A 108 -8.27 -40.70 3.13
CA ARG A 108 -8.67 -40.14 1.83
C ARG A 108 -7.50 -40.07 0.84
N PHE A 109 -6.28 -39.77 1.30
CA PHE A 109 -5.10 -39.72 0.45
C PHE A 109 -4.64 -41.12 0.04
N SER A 110 -4.73 -42.10 0.96
CA SER A 110 -4.39 -43.51 0.68
C SER A 110 -5.39 -44.22 -0.21
N GLU A 111 -6.67 -43.82 -0.19
CA GLU A 111 -7.72 -44.38 -1.06
C GLU A 111 -7.52 -44.02 -2.54
N LYS A 112 -6.85 -42.90 -2.84
CA LYS A 112 -6.64 -42.41 -4.20
C LYS A 112 -5.42 -43.07 -4.84
N ASN A 113 -5.61 -43.77 -5.97
CA ASN A 113 -4.50 -44.28 -6.75
C ASN A 113 -3.85 -43.15 -7.58
N PHE A 114 -2.58 -42.85 -7.30
CA PHE A 114 -1.85 -41.78 -7.95
C PHE A 114 -1.61 -42.05 -9.45
N GLU A 115 -1.33 -43.29 -9.84
CA GLU A 115 -1.11 -43.64 -11.26
C GLU A 115 -2.41 -43.47 -12.08
N GLU A 116 -3.56 -43.86 -11.54
CA GLU A 116 -4.87 -43.64 -12.16
C GLU A 116 -5.23 -42.16 -12.28
N LEU A 117 -4.89 -41.35 -11.26
CA LEU A 117 -5.08 -39.89 -11.32
C LEU A 117 -4.28 -39.28 -12.46
N LEU A 118 -3.00 -39.67 -12.62
CA LEU A 118 -2.17 -39.18 -13.73
C LEU A 118 -2.76 -39.58 -15.09
N GLN A 119 -3.24 -40.82 -15.23
CA GLN A 119 -3.90 -41.27 -16.47
C GLN A 119 -5.18 -40.46 -16.76
N ASN A 120 -5.99 -40.16 -15.74
CA ASN A 120 -7.21 -39.34 -15.90
C ASN A 120 -6.91 -37.90 -16.35
N PHE A 121 -5.73 -37.36 -16.01
CA PHE A 121 -5.26 -36.05 -16.47
C PHE A 121 -4.46 -36.13 -17.79
N GLU A 122 -4.38 -37.31 -18.42
CA GLU A 122 -3.59 -37.56 -19.64
C GLU A 122 -2.10 -37.22 -19.47
N LEU A 123 -1.57 -37.43 -18.27
CA LEU A 123 -0.20 -37.12 -17.88
C LEU A 123 0.73 -38.32 -18.09
N ASP A 124 1.22 -38.49 -19.32
CA ASP A 124 2.22 -39.51 -19.66
C ASP A 124 3.63 -39.12 -19.16
N ALA A 125 4.40 -40.11 -18.72
CA ALA A 125 5.78 -39.93 -18.25
C ALA A 125 6.70 -39.35 -19.34
N ASN A 126 6.38 -39.59 -20.62
CA ASN A 126 7.09 -39.02 -21.75
C ASN A 126 6.90 -37.49 -21.86
N VAL A 127 5.71 -36.99 -21.53
CA VAL A 127 5.37 -35.54 -21.58
C VAL A 127 5.99 -34.78 -20.39
N ILE A 128 6.15 -35.48 -19.27
CA ILE A 128 6.68 -34.95 -18.01
C ILE A 128 8.19 -35.14 -17.91
N ARG A 129 8.85 -35.75 -18.91
CA ARG A 129 10.27 -36.10 -18.83
C ARG A 129 11.15 -34.86 -18.61
N PRO A 130 12.02 -34.82 -17.57
CA PRO A 130 13.03 -33.78 -17.43
C PRO A 130 14.06 -33.87 -18.56
N PRO A 131 14.70 -32.75 -18.97
CA PRO A 131 15.75 -32.77 -19.98
C PRO A 131 17.07 -33.38 -19.47
N PHE A 132 17.31 -33.29 -18.17
CA PHE A 132 18.53 -33.78 -17.52
C PHE A 132 18.21 -34.56 -16.25
N LEU A 133 19.01 -35.59 -15.96
CA LEU A 133 19.05 -36.24 -14.66
C LEU A 133 20.30 -35.80 -13.90
N TYR A 134 20.11 -35.37 -12.66
CA TYR A 134 21.16 -34.82 -11.80
C TYR A 134 21.55 -35.83 -10.73
N TYR A 135 22.54 -36.67 -11.00
CA TYR A 135 23.06 -37.58 -9.99
C TYR A 135 24.12 -36.90 -9.13
N THR A 136 24.48 -37.50 -8.00
CA THR A 136 25.55 -36.97 -7.14
C THR A 136 26.93 -36.97 -7.81
N ASP A 137 27.13 -37.80 -8.83
CA ASP A 137 28.40 -37.95 -9.58
C ASP A 137 28.45 -37.15 -10.88
N GLY A 138 27.32 -36.60 -11.36
CA GLY A 138 27.28 -35.88 -12.63
C GLY A 138 25.87 -35.66 -13.21
N ILE A 139 25.84 -34.95 -14.33
CA ILE A 139 24.60 -34.61 -15.06
C ILE A 139 24.52 -35.49 -16.30
N TYR A 140 23.38 -36.15 -16.49
CA TYR A 140 23.14 -37.05 -17.61
C TYR A 140 22.00 -36.50 -18.47
N SER A 141 22.32 -36.16 -19.74
CA SER A 141 21.32 -35.71 -20.72
C SER A 141 20.48 -36.90 -21.18
N LEU A 142 19.16 -36.68 -21.26
CA LEU A 142 18.23 -37.65 -21.80
C LEU A 142 18.13 -37.43 -23.30
N LYS A 143 18.55 -38.43 -24.09
CA LYS A 143 18.36 -38.38 -25.54
C LYS A 143 16.85 -38.41 -25.85
N PRO A 144 16.36 -37.55 -26.74
CA PRO A 144 15.00 -37.67 -27.25
C PRO A 144 14.84 -39.00 -27.99
N ASP A 145 13.64 -39.57 -27.91
CA ASP A 145 13.35 -40.91 -28.44
C ASP A 145 13.06 -40.89 -29.95
N VAL A 146 13.16 -39.73 -30.60
CA VAL A 146 12.68 -39.50 -31.98
C VAL A 146 13.84 -39.15 -32.91
N GLU A 147 13.80 -39.71 -34.13
CA GLU A 147 14.65 -39.33 -35.26
C GLU A 147 14.53 -37.82 -35.53
N GLU A 148 15.67 -37.17 -35.79
CA GLU A 148 15.79 -35.73 -36.02
C GLU A 148 14.67 -35.19 -36.94
N GLY A 149 13.76 -34.35 -36.42
CA GLY A 149 12.88 -33.53 -37.27
C GLY A 149 11.41 -33.36 -36.90
N ILE A 150 10.90 -33.84 -35.76
CA ILE A 150 9.50 -33.56 -35.36
C ILE A 150 9.43 -32.30 -34.47
N PRO A 151 8.67 -31.24 -34.85
CA PRO A 151 8.57 -29.98 -34.10
C PRO A 151 7.88 -30.02 -32.72
N CYS A 152 7.37 -31.19 -32.30
CA CYS A 152 6.45 -31.33 -31.17
C CYS A 152 7.10 -31.75 -29.84
N GLU A 153 8.42 -31.85 -29.75
CA GLU A 153 9.04 -32.18 -28.46
C GLU A 153 9.04 -30.99 -27.49
N PRO A 154 8.77 -31.26 -26.18
CA PRO A 154 9.11 -30.39 -25.08
C PRO A 154 10.56 -29.90 -25.14
N PHE A 155 10.78 -28.59 -25.21
CA PHE A 155 12.13 -28.01 -25.19
C PHE A 155 12.39 -27.13 -23.96
N LEU A 156 11.34 -26.74 -23.24
CA LEU A 156 11.48 -26.04 -21.96
C LEU A 156 11.40 -27.04 -20.81
N SER A 157 12.15 -26.78 -19.75
CA SER A 157 12.10 -27.61 -18.54
C SER A 157 10.80 -27.33 -17.76
N LEU A 158 10.15 -28.39 -17.26
CA LEU A 158 8.84 -28.29 -16.58
C LEU A 158 8.91 -27.55 -15.24
N ASP A 159 10.06 -27.58 -14.57
CA ASP A 159 10.32 -26.91 -13.30
C ASP A 159 10.21 -25.37 -13.39
N ILE A 160 10.34 -24.79 -14.58
CA ILE A 160 10.11 -23.36 -14.82
C ILE A 160 8.62 -22.99 -14.65
N PHE A 161 7.72 -23.95 -14.92
CA PHE A 161 6.26 -23.77 -14.91
C PHE A 161 5.61 -24.25 -13.61
N ASP A 162 6.43 -24.48 -12.59
CA ASP A 162 5.99 -24.94 -11.30
C ASP A 162 5.48 -23.79 -10.43
N ASP A 163 4.18 -23.78 -10.11
CA ASP A 163 3.57 -22.78 -9.23
C ASP A 163 3.65 -23.22 -7.77
N ASP A 164 4.82 -23.02 -7.17
CA ASP A 164 5.05 -23.26 -5.75
C ASP A 164 4.08 -22.46 -4.86
N TYR A 165 3.70 -21.24 -5.25
CA TYR A 165 2.92 -20.35 -4.40
C TYR A 165 1.49 -20.86 -4.17
N LEU A 166 0.85 -21.38 -5.21
CA LEU A 166 -0.53 -21.88 -5.11
C LEU A 166 -0.63 -23.30 -4.56
N TYR A 167 0.36 -24.14 -4.85
CA TYR A 167 0.26 -25.59 -4.58
C TYR A 167 1.12 -26.06 -3.41
N GLU A 168 2.18 -25.34 -3.02
CA GLU A 168 3.04 -25.78 -1.93
C GLU A 168 2.36 -25.59 -0.56
N THR A 169 2.43 -26.62 0.26
CA THR A 169 1.81 -26.59 1.59
C THR A 169 2.84 -26.35 2.70
N ARG A 170 4.10 -26.74 2.47
CA ARG A 170 5.19 -26.65 3.44
C ARG A 170 6.47 -26.11 2.82
N SER A 171 7.27 -25.40 3.60
CA SER A 171 8.62 -25.06 3.16
C SER A 171 9.49 -26.33 3.07
N PRO A 172 10.61 -26.30 2.32
CA PRO A 172 11.54 -27.43 2.26
C PRO A 172 12.07 -27.87 3.65
N GLU A 173 12.34 -26.91 4.53
CA GLU A 173 12.74 -27.16 5.92
C GLU A 173 11.64 -27.86 6.73
N GLU A 174 10.39 -27.42 6.57
CA GLU A 174 9.23 -28.06 7.20
C GLU A 174 9.03 -29.48 6.69
N TRP A 175 9.21 -29.73 5.39
CA TRP A 175 9.16 -31.08 4.81
C TRP A 175 10.21 -32.00 5.43
N LEU A 176 11.47 -31.58 5.48
CA LEU A 176 12.57 -32.36 6.05
C LEU A 176 12.39 -32.58 7.57
N SER A 177 11.83 -31.61 8.29
CA SER A 177 11.56 -31.73 9.74
C SER A 177 10.61 -32.87 10.10
N LEU A 178 9.77 -33.33 9.15
CA LEU A 178 8.90 -34.48 9.36
C LEU A 178 9.70 -35.79 9.55
N GLY A 179 10.95 -35.84 9.08
CA GLY A 179 11.88 -36.94 9.29
C GLY A 179 12.67 -36.86 10.59
N VAL A 180 12.57 -35.76 11.36
CA VAL A 180 13.44 -35.48 12.51
C VAL A 180 12.68 -35.48 13.82
N ASP A 181 12.86 -36.48 14.68
CA ASP A 181 12.38 -36.48 16.07
C ASP A 181 13.54 -36.23 17.06
N GLU A 182 13.23 -35.90 18.33
CA GLU A 182 14.21 -35.61 19.40
C GLU A 182 15.32 -36.67 19.57
N THR A 183 15.05 -37.90 19.12
CA THR A 183 15.95 -39.06 19.27
C THR A 183 16.37 -39.73 17.97
N ASN A 184 15.69 -39.45 16.84
CA ASN A 184 15.89 -40.17 15.58
C ASN A 184 15.84 -39.21 14.38
N MET A 185 16.87 -39.27 13.54
CA MET A 185 16.90 -38.66 12.21
C MET A 185 16.57 -39.74 11.17
N LYS A 186 15.35 -39.70 10.61
CA LYS A 186 14.92 -40.56 9.49
C LYS A 186 14.67 -39.71 8.24
N HIS A 187 14.58 -40.38 7.10
CA HIS A 187 14.23 -39.73 5.84
C HIS A 187 12.71 -39.48 5.74
N VAL A 188 12.28 -38.76 4.71
CA VAL A 188 10.86 -38.48 4.46
C VAL A 188 10.38 -39.29 3.26
N PRO A 189 9.23 -40.00 3.35
CA PRO A 189 8.72 -40.81 2.25
C PRO A 189 8.10 -39.94 1.15
N GLY A 190 8.35 -40.33 -0.10
CA GLY A 190 7.77 -39.70 -1.27
C GLY A 190 7.72 -40.64 -2.47
N THR A 191 7.18 -40.12 -3.57
CA THR A 191 7.08 -40.77 -4.87
C THR A 191 7.67 -39.80 -5.89
N ALA A 192 8.74 -40.17 -6.56
CA ALA A 192 9.41 -39.32 -7.55
C ALA A 192 9.52 -40.01 -8.91
N LEU A 193 9.65 -39.20 -9.95
CA LEU A 193 9.93 -39.69 -11.30
C LEU A 193 11.39 -40.15 -11.39
N VAL A 194 11.61 -41.46 -11.44
CA VAL A 194 12.95 -42.09 -11.38
C VAL A 194 13.18 -43.03 -12.56
N PRO A 195 14.45 -43.23 -12.98
CA PRO A 195 14.75 -44.11 -14.12
C PRO A 195 14.55 -45.58 -13.79
N VAL A 196 13.97 -46.34 -14.72
CA VAL A 196 13.79 -47.79 -14.60
C VAL A 196 15.10 -48.49 -14.97
N PRO A 197 15.63 -49.41 -14.15
CA PRO A 197 16.83 -50.17 -14.46
C PRO A 197 16.50 -51.28 -15.47
N GLN A 198 16.35 -50.93 -16.75
CA GLN A 198 16.39 -51.89 -17.86
C GLN A 198 17.43 -51.42 -18.87
N TRP A 199 18.36 -52.33 -19.18
CA TRP A 199 19.65 -52.02 -19.80
C TRP A 199 19.79 -52.74 -21.13
N GLU A 200 19.79 -51.99 -22.22
CA GLU A 200 20.65 -52.25 -23.38
C GLU A 200 21.26 -50.91 -23.80
N VAL A 201 22.56 -50.90 -24.09
CA VAL A 201 23.30 -49.70 -24.52
C VAL A 201 22.71 -49.23 -25.85
N GLY A 202 22.09 -48.04 -25.86
CA GLY A 202 21.49 -47.44 -27.04
C GLY A 202 19.95 -47.37 -27.03
N GLN A 203 19.27 -47.95 -26.03
CA GLN A 203 17.82 -47.80 -25.87
C GLN A 203 17.45 -46.53 -25.07
N PRO A 204 16.26 -45.95 -25.32
CA PRO A 204 15.78 -44.77 -24.62
C PRO A 204 15.60 -45.02 -23.12
N LEU A 205 16.01 -44.06 -22.29
CA LEU A 205 15.86 -44.16 -20.84
C LEU A 205 14.41 -43.91 -20.43
N TYR A 206 13.73 -44.95 -19.94
CA TYR A 206 12.37 -44.88 -19.42
C TYR A 206 12.33 -44.40 -17.97
N LEU A 207 11.44 -43.45 -17.68
CA LEU A 207 11.17 -42.95 -16.34
C LEU A 207 9.83 -43.47 -15.83
N LYS A 208 9.77 -43.82 -14.55
CA LYS A 208 8.53 -44.21 -13.87
C LYS A 208 8.44 -43.55 -12.50
N TRP A 209 7.23 -43.21 -12.07
CA TRP A 209 6.96 -42.82 -10.69
C TRP A 209 7.26 -44.00 -9.74
N GLY A 210 8.25 -43.82 -8.87
CA GLY A 210 8.71 -44.84 -7.92
C GLY A 210 8.80 -44.28 -6.50
N LYS A 211 8.71 -45.18 -5.52
CA LYS A 211 8.86 -44.83 -4.10
C LYS A 211 10.31 -44.45 -3.76
N VAL A 212 10.46 -43.33 -3.09
CA VAL A 212 11.75 -42.73 -2.73
C VAL A 212 11.76 -42.21 -1.30
N ALA A 213 12.94 -42.22 -0.70
CA ALA A 213 13.26 -41.49 0.51
C ALA A 213 13.92 -40.15 0.16
N VAL A 214 13.37 -39.06 0.70
CA VAL A 214 13.92 -37.71 0.58
C VAL A 214 14.94 -37.49 1.70
N LEU A 215 16.18 -37.21 1.30
CA LEU A 215 17.34 -37.13 2.17
C LEU A 215 17.67 -35.70 2.58
N ASP A 216 17.70 -34.79 1.60
CA ASP A 216 18.19 -33.42 1.77
C ASP A 216 17.57 -32.48 0.72
N TYR A 217 17.84 -31.18 0.83
CA TYR A 217 17.36 -30.13 -0.08
C TYR A 217 18.45 -29.10 -0.37
N ASP A 218 18.71 -28.84 -1.65
CA ASP A 218 19.61 -27.78 -2.11
C ASP A 218 18.80 -26.51 -2.40
N ALA A 219 18.94 -25.51 -1.53
CA ALA A 219 18.25 -24.22 -1.67
C ALA A 219 18.72 -23.40 -2.88
N CYS A 220 19.96 -23.56 -3.33
CA CYS A 220 20.49 -22.83 -4.50
C CYS A 220 19.88 -23.37 -5.80
N ARG A 221 19.74 -24.70 -5.91
CA ARG A 221 19.19 -25.37 -7.10
C ARG A 221 17.69 -25.63 -7.02
N LYS A 222 17.09 -25.47 -5.85
CA LYS A 222 15.69 -25.83 -5.55
C LYS A 222 15.36 -27.29 -5.87
N MET A 223 16.28 -28.20 -5.54
CA MET A 223 16.14 -29.64 -5.79
C MET A 223 16.23 -30.43 -4.50
N TYR A 224 15.48 -31.53 -4.43
CA TYR A 224 15.53 -32.49 -3.34
C TYR A 224 16.44 -33.65 -3.70
N LEU A 225 17.29 -34.07 -2.76
CA LEU A 225 18.07 -35.29 -2.88
C LEU A 225 17.20 -36.47 -2.51
N VAL A 226 16.97 -37.38 -3.45
CA VAL A 226 16.13 -38.56 -3.25
C VAL A 226 16.91 -39.85 -3.52
N ARG A 227 16.55 -40.92 -2.81
CA ARG A 227 17.08 -42.28 -3.02
C ARG A 227 15.92 -43.25 -3.13
N LYS A 228 16.00 -44.22 -4.05
CA LYS A 228 14.95 -45.24 -4.19
C LYS A 228 14.83 -46.08 -2.92
N GLU A 229 13.60 -46.42 -2.55
CA GLU A 229 13.35 -47.19 -1.33
C GLU A 229 13.95 -48.61 -1.38
N SER A 230 13.99 -49.22 -2.57
CA SER A 230 14.67 -50.51 -2.83
C SER A 230 16.15 -50.48 -2.46
N ASP A 231 16.78 -49.33 -2.63
CA ASP A 231 18.24 -49.19 -2.54
C ASP A 231 18.67 -48.78 -1.12
N LEU A 232 17.73 -48.51 -0.19
CA LEU A 232 18.05 -48.06 1.18
C LEU A 232 18.74 -49.12 2.03
N ASN A 233 18.48 -50.40 1.76
CA ASN A 233 19.07 -51.52 2.49
C ASN A 233 20.50 -51.84 2.04
N ASP A 234 20.92 -51.32 0.89
CA ASP A 234 22.27 -51.48 0.38
C ASP A 234 23.22 -50.47 1.03
N LYS A 235 24.21 -50.99 1.76
CA LYS A 235 25.28 -50.18 2.38
C LYS A 235 26.22 -49.55 1.34
N ASN A 236 26.13 -49.98 0.08
CA ASN A 236 26.88 -49.39 -1.02
C ASN A 236 26.11 -48.20 -1.60
N LEU A 237 26.79 -47.06 -1.78
CA LEU A 237 26.22 -45.83 -2.38
C LEU A 237 25.94 -45.96 -3.89
N VAL A 238 26.21 -47.13 -4.47
CA VAL A 238 26.14 -47.44 -5.91
C VAL A 238 25.11 -48.55 -6.10
N SER A 239 24.13 -48.31 -6.98
CA SER A 239 23.16 -49.31 -7.43
C SER A 239 23.87 -50.51 -8.07
N GLU A 240 23.25 -51.69 -8.12
CA GLU A 240 23.72 -52.86 -8.89
C GLU A 240 24.08 -52.52 -10.35
N SER A 241 23.55 -51.41 -10.88
CA SER A 241 23.80 -50.87 -12.22
C SER A 241 25.02 -49.93 -12.35
N GLY A 242 25.87 -49.79 -11.33
CA GLY A 242 27.10 -48.98 -11.39
C GLY A 242 26.91 -47.46 -11.38
N LYS A 243 25.68 -46.96 -11.20
CA LYS A 243 25.35 -45.52 -11.04
C LYS A 243 25.04 -45.20 -9.57
N PRO A 244 25.28 -43.97 -9.09
CA PRO A 244 24.96 -43.60 -7.71
C PRO A 244 23.47 -43.73 -7.45
N SER A 245 23.16 -44.19 -6.24
CA SER A 245 21.79 -44.47 -5.76
C SER A 245 20.95 -43.20 -5.50
N CYS A 246 21.59 -42.03 -5.42
CA CYS A 246 20.94 -40.77 -5.09
C CYS A 246 20.81 -39.85 -6.31
N LEU A 247 19.63 -39.22 -6.45
CA LEU A 247 19.25 -38.34 -7.54
C LEU A 247 18.74 -37.01 -6.99
N TRP A 248 19.16 -35.89 -7.57
CA TRP A 248 18.59 -34.56 -7.34
C TRP A 248 17.38 -34.36 -8.25
N VAL A 249 16.24 -34.04 -7.64
CA VAL A 249 14.93 -33.98 -8.31
C VAL A 249 14.25 -32.65 -7.98
N SER A 250 13.82 -31.90 -8.99
CA SER A 250 13.02 -30.68 -8.80
C SER A 250 11.67 -31.01 -8.18
N ARG A 251 11.08 -30.07 -7.44
CA ARG A 251 9.84 -30.28 -6.69
C ARG A 251 8.67 -30.79 -7.55
N ILE A 252 8.52 -30.30 -8.78
CA ILE A 252 7.49 -30.75 -9.73
C ILE A 252 7.52 -32.26 -10.03
N TYR A 253 8.66 -32.92 -9.83
CA TYR A 253 8.86 -34.36 -10.07
C TYR A 253 8.89 -35.21 -8.79
N LEU A 254 8.62 -34.61 -7.63
CA LEU A 254 8.63 -35.27 -6.33
C LEU A 254 7.30 -35.01 -5.63
N LYS A 255 6.52 -36.07 -5.41
CA LYS A 255 5.32 -36.06 -4.57
C LYS A 255 5.62 -36.59 -3.17
N PHE A 256 5.43 -35.82 -2.10
CA PHE A 256 5.50 -36.35 -0.73
C PHE A 256 4.32 -37.29 -0.43
N ASP A 257 4.49 -38.26 0.45
CA ASP A 257 3.37 -39.15 0.81
C ASP A 257 2.34 -38.47 1.75
N ALA A 258 2.74 -37.37 2.40
CA ALA A 258 1.88 -36.55 3.27
C ALA A 258 1.13 -35.41 2.55
N GLU A 259 1.25 -35.27 1.22
CA GLU A 259 0.46 -34.29 0.45
C GLU A 259 -0.74 -34.92 -0.29
N ASP A 260 -1.70 -34.08 -0.68
CA ASP A 260 -2.90 -34.52 -1.39
C ASP A 260 -2.55 -34.91 -2.84
N PRO A 261 -2.72 -36.18 -3.25
CA PRO A 261 -2.36 -36.63 -4.59
C PRO A 261 -3.16 -35.92 -5.70
N GLU A 262 -4.40 -35.47 -5.44
CA GLU A 262 -5.18 -34.71 -6.43
C GLU A 262 -4.62 -33.30 -6.62
N LYS A 263 -4.18 -32.63 -5.54
CA LYS A 263 -3.57 -31.30 -5.66
C LYS A 263 -2.24 -31.36 -6.39
N PHE A 264 -1.44 -32.39 -6.13
CA PHE A 264 -0.18 -32.61 -6.85
C PHE A 264 -0.43 -32.94 -8.33
N ALA A 265 -1.40 -33.81 -8.64
CA ALA A 265 -1.76 -34.10 -10.03
C ALA A 265 -2.23 -32.84 -10.79
N LYS A 266 -3.03 -31.97 -10.14
CA LYS A 266 -3.44 -30.67 -10.69
C LYS A 266 -2.25 -29.73 -10.91
N ARG A 267 -1.33 -29.62 -9.94
CA ARG A 267 -0.07 -28.86 -10.07
C ARG A 267 0.70 -29.29 -11.31
N LEU A 268 0.88 -30.60 -11.48
CA LEU A 268 1.59 -31.18 -12.62
C LEU A 268 0.86 -30.92 -13.94
N TRP A 269 -0.46 -31.09 -13.97
CA TRP A 269 -1.29 -30.77 -15.14
C TRP A 269 -1.21 -29.29 -15.52
N THR A 270 -1.27 -28.37 -14.56
CA THR A 270 -1.12 -26.94 -14.80
C THR A 270 0.26 -26.61 -15.37
N ALA A 271 1.32 -27.18 -14.80
CA ALA A 271 2.69 -26.96 -15.30
C ALA A 271 2.84 -27.46 -16.75
N VAL A 272 2.36 -28.68 -17.05
CA VAL A 272 2.43 -29.27 -18.40
C VAL A 272 1.63 -28.44 -19.41
N THR A 273 0.41 -28.06 -19.04
CA THR A 273 -0.46 -27.23 -19.90
C THR A 273 0.17 -25.86 -20.14
N THR A 274 0.72 -25.22 -19.11
CA THR A 274 1.36 -23.91 -19.23
C THR A 274 2.63 -23.98 -20.07
N ARG A 275 3.46 -25.02 -19.88
CA ARG A 275 4.63 -25.27 -20.70
C ARG A 275 4.25 -25.44 -22.16
N HIS A 276 3.25 -26.27 -22.44
CA HIS A 276 2.75 -26.48 -23.81
C HIS A 276 2.32 -25.16 -24.45
N LEU A 277 1.48 -24.38 -23.76
CA LEU A 277 1.06 -23.06 -24.23
C LEU A 277 2.25 -22.11 -24.46
N ALA A 278 3.25 -22.10 -23.57
CA ALA A 278 4.41 -21.24 -23.69
C ALA A 278 5.30 -21.65 -24.88
N GLU A 279 5.58 -22.93 -25.04
CA GLU A 279 6.36 -23.48 -26.16
C GLU A 279 5.68 -23.20 -27.50
N GLU A 280 4.37 -23.40 -27.59
CA GLU A 280 3.62 -23.08 -28.80
C GLU A 280 3.60 -21.59 -29.11
N ASN A 281 3.44 -20.73 -28.11
CA ASN A 281 3.57 -19.28 -28.29
C ASN A 281 4.97 -18.90 -28.77
N LEU A 282 6.03 -19.54 -28.26
CA LEU A 282 7.40 -19.31 -28.71
C LEU A 282 7.60 -19.75 -30.16
N ARG A 283 7.12 -20.96 -30.53
CA ARG A 283 7.15 -21.43 -31.92
C ARG A 283 6.40 -20.42 -32.80
N LEU A 284 5.16 -20.09 -32.49
CA LEU A 284 4.34 -19.14 -33.25
C LEU A 284 5.05 -17.78 -33.43
N ASN A 285 5.58 -17.21 -32.35
CA ASN A 285 6.29 -15.94 -32.40
C ASN A 285 7.55 -16.03 -33.27
N TYR A 286 8.28 -17.14 -33.20
CA TYR A 286 9.42 -17.39 -34.08
C TYR A 286 9.01 -17.42 -35.55
N TYR A 287 7.94 -18.14 -35.90
CA TYR A 287 7.41 -18.14 -37.27
C TYR A 287 7.00 -16.74 -37.73
N ILE A 288 6.29 -15.97 -36.89
CA ILE A 288 5.87 -14.60 -37.21
C ILE A 288 7.07 -13.68 -37.43
N GLN A 289 8.13 -13.82 -36.63
CA GLN A 289 9.37 -13.07 -36.80
C GLN A 289 10.11 -13.42 -38.10
N CYS A 290 9.94 -14.64 -38.59
CA CYS A 290 10.48 -15.07 -39.88
C CYS A 290 9.66 -14.59 -41.08
N ILE A 291 8.45 -14.04 -40.90
CA ILE A 291 7.66 -13.46 -42.00
C ILE A 291 8.32 -12.15 -42.44
N PRO A 292 8.67 -11.97 -43.73
CA PRO A 292 9.25 -10.73 -44.23
C PRO A 292 8.38 -9.51 -43.89
N LEU A 293 9.03 -8.42 -43.48
CA LEU A 293 8.36 -7.15 -43.16
C LEU A 293 8.09 -6.29 -44.42
N GLU A 294 8.54 -6.74 -45.59
CA GLU A 294 8.37 -6.05 -46.86
C GLU A 294 6.89 -6.01 -47.27
N GLY A 295 6.37 -4.81 -47.52
CA GLY A 295 4.97 -4.62 -47.90
C GLY A 295 3.97 -4.54 -46.74
N ILE A 296 4.42 -4.73 -45.49
CA ILE A 296 3.57 -4.55 -44.30
C ILE A 296 3.40 -3.06 -43.99
N PRO A 297 2.15 -2.56 -43.81
CA PRO A 297 1.90 -1.18 -43.46
C PRO A 297 2.71 -0.76 -42.22
N LYS A 298 3.32 0.43 -42.29
CA LYS A 298 3.97 1.04 -41.13
C LYS A 298 2.94 1.65 -40.19
N TRP A 299 3.36 1.90 -38.95
CA TRP A 299 2.55 2.65 -38.00
C TRP A 299 2.17 4.03 -38.59
N PRO A 300 0.90 4.48 -38.49
CA PRO A 300 0.50 5.83 -38.92
C PRO A 300 1.35 6.95 -38.32
N GLN A 301 2.01 7.74 -39.16
CA GLN A 301 2.94 8.79 -38.71
C GLN A 301 2.29 9.81 -37.74
N GLY A 302 1.01 10.13 -37.93
CA GLY A 302 0.29 11.08 -37.07
C GLY A 302 0.21 10.62 -35.61
N ASP A 303 0.05 9.33 -35.36
CA ASP A 303 0.01 8.77 -34.01
C ASP A 303 1.40 8.78 -33.36
N VAL A 304 2.43 8.47 -34.15
CA VAL A 304 3.83 8.55 -33.72
C VAL A 304 4.18 9.98 -33.32
N ASP A 305 3.75 10.97 -34.10
CA ASP A 305 3.99 12.39 -33.79
C ASP A 305 3.30 12.83 -32.49
N ILE A 306 2.09 12.33 -32.23
CA ILE A 306 1.38 12.56 -30.96
C ILE A 306 2.16 11.95 -29.79
N ILE A 307 2.60 10.70 -29.90
CA ILE A 307 3.39 10.00 -28.87
C ILE A 307 4.68 10.78 -28.57
N ILE A 308 5.40 11.21 -29.62
CA ILE A 308 6.61 12.03 -29.48
C ILE A 308 6.30 13.36 -28.78
N SER A 309 5.19 14.01 -29.13
CA SER A 309 4.79 15.28 -28.52
C SER A 309 4.50 15.14 -27.02
N ILE A 310 3.88 14.03 -26.61
CA ILE A 310 3.59 13.74 -25.19
C ILE A 310 4.89 13.43 -24.46
N ALA A 311 5.74 12.58 -25.01
CA ALA A 311 7.03 12.24 -24.41
C ALA A 311 7.91 13.49 -24.19
N ARG A 312 7.91 14.44 -25.13
CA ARG A 312 8.67 15.70 -25.04
C ARG A 312 8.12 16.69 -24.00
N ARG A 313 6.87 16.56 -23.57
CA ARG A 313 6.28 17.42 -22.51
C ARG A 313 6.72 17.02 -21.10
N SER A 314 7.39 15.88 -20.93
CA SER A 314 7.94 15.49 -19.64
C SER A 314 9.08 16.41 -19.22
N LEU A 315 8.90 17.13 -18.11
CA LEU A 315 9.88 18.06 -17.51
C LEU A 315 11.24 17.40 -17.24
N GLN A 316 11.27 16.10 -16.96
CA GLN A 316 12.50 15.35 -16.69
C GLN A 316 13.35 15.07 -17.95
N LEU A 317 12.73 15.09 -19.13
CA LEU A 317 13.38 14.76 -20.40
C LEU A 317 13.85 15.99 -21.18
N GLN A 318 13.35 17.19 -20.86
CA GLN A 318 13.70 18.43 -21.54
C GLN A 318 15.22 18.78 -21.54
N PRO A 319 15.97 18.60 -20.44
CA PRO A 319 17.40 18.94 -20.41
C PRO A 319 18.30 17.98 -21.21
N LYS A 320 17.82 16.79 -21.56
CA LYS A 320 18.60 15.70 -22.20
C LYS A 320 18.25 15.48 -23.68
N LEU A 321 17.53 16.44 -24.28
CA LEU A 321 16.89 16.30 -25.60
C LEU A 321 17.84 15.84 -26.72
N GLN A 322 19.12 16.20 -26.67
CA GLN A 322 20.08 15.83 -27.73
C GLN A 322 20.50 14.35 -27.66
N TRP A 323 20.72 13.80 -26.46
CA TRP A 323 21.10 12.38 -26.27
C TRP A 323 19.89 11.44 -26.42
N ILE A 324 18.70 11.97 -26.11
CA ILE A 324 17.42 11.28 -26.29
C ILE A 324 17.07 11.11 -27.77
N LYS A 325 17.55 11.96 -28.69
CA LYS A 325 17.18 11.86 -30.12
C LYS A 325 17.52 10.51 -30.74
N ASP A 326 18.72 9.99 -30.47
CA ASP A 326 19.14 8.72 -31.07
C ASP A 326 18.45 7.52 -30.42
N HIS A 327 18.28 7.53 -29.09
CA HIS A 327 17.48 6.53 -28.39
C HIS A 327 16.02 6.55 -28.82
N LEU A 328 15.43 7.73 -29.01
CA LEU A 328 14.05 7.90 -29.46
C LEU A 328 13.86 7.37 -30.88
N LYS A 329 14.84 7.53 -31.77
CA LYS A 329 14.82 6.89 -33.10
C LYS A 329 14.86 5.37 -32.98
N THR A 330 15.70 4.82 -32.12
CA THR A 330 15.76 3.37 -31.87
C THR A 330 14.43 2.85 -31.32
N CYS A 331 13.86 3.51 -30.32
CA CYS A 331 12.57 3.13 -29.75
C CYS A 331 11.42 3.23 -30.76
N ILE A 332 11.39 4.27 -31.61
CA ILE A 332 10.40 4.37 -32.69
C ILE A 332 10.55 3.19 -33.65
N LYS A 333 11.78 2.86 -34.04
CA LYS A 333 12.05 1.71 -34.91
C LYS A 333 11.61 0.40 -34.27
N GLU A 334 11.84 0.21 -32.98
CA GLU A 334 11.36 -0.95 -32.23
C GLU A 334 9.82 -1.03 -32.24
N ILE A 335 9.13 0.09 -31.96
CA ILE A 335 7.66 0.17 -31.98
C ILE A 335 7.10 -0.09 -33.39
N GLU A 336 7.72 0.47 -34.43
CA GLU A 336 7.33 0.22 -35.82
C GLU A 336 7.49 -1.25 -36.19
N THR A 337 8.60 -1.87 -35.78
CA THR A 337 8.87 -3.29 -36.04
C THR A 337 7.85 -4.17 -35.32
N GLU A 338 7.55 -3.87 -34.05
CA GLU A 338 6.54 -4.59 -33.25
C GLU A 338 5.14 -4.47 -33.85
N TYR A 339 4.77 -3.29 -34.38
CA TYR A 339 3.52 -3.10 -35.10
C TYR A 339 3.45 -3.97 -36.35
N GLN A 340 4.52 -4.01 -37.15
CA GLN A 340 4.57 -4.85 -38.34
C GLN A 340 4.51 -6.35 -37.98
N MET A 341 5.19 -6.78 -36.91
CA MET A 341 5.07 -8.15 -36.39
C MET A 341 3.63 -8.46 -35.92
N THR A 342 2.96 -7.49 -35.30
CA THR A 342 1.55 -7.65 -34.89
C THR A 342 0.62 -7.78 -36.10
N VAL A 343 0.84 -6.99 -37.16
CA VAL A 343 0.10 -7.13 -38.41
C VAL A 343 0.37 -8.50 -39.04
N ASN A 344 1.62 -8.95 -39.08
CA ASN A 344 1.99 -10.30 -39.53
C ASN A 344 1.27 -11.38 -38.73
N ARG A 345 1.19 -11.24 -37.41
CA ARG A 345 0.44 -12.14 -36.53
C ARG A 345 -1.04 -12.21 -36.91
N VAL A 346 -1.68 -11.07 -37.16
CA VAL A 346 -3.10 -11.01 -37.57
C VAL A 346 -3.30 -11.68 -38.92
N ILE A 347 -2.45 -11.37 -39.91
CA ILE A 347 -2.50 -11.97 -41.25
C ILE A 347 -2.30 -13.48 -41.17
N TYR A 348 -1.29 -13.93 -40.42
CA TYR A 348 -1.02 -15.36 -40.21
C TYR A 348 -2.22 -16.05 -39.59
N THR A 349 -2.88 -15.44 -38.61
CA THR A 349 -4.08 -15.98 -37.95
C THR A 349 -5.26 -16.11 -38.91
N GLU A 350 -5.48 -15.11 -39.77
CA GLU A 350 -6.55 -15.14 -40.76
C GLU A 350 -6.31 -16.24 -41.81
N ILE A 351 -5.06 -16.39 -42.26
CA ILE A 351 -4.68 -17.42 -43.24
C ILE A 351 -4.70 -18.82 -42.62
N SER A 352 -4.22 -18.99 -41.38
CA SER A 352 -4.18 -20.28 -40.70
C SER A 352 -5.57 -20.77 -40.35
N GLY A 353 -6.50 -19.88 -39.96
CA GLY A 353 -7.92 -20.20 -39.80
C GLY A 353 -8.61 -20.68 -41.09
N GLN A 354 -8.05 -20.33 -42.26
CA GLN A 354 -8.55 -20.76 -43.58
C GLN A 354 -7.82 -22.01 -44.12
N ASN A 355 -6.65 -22.37 -43.58
CA ASN A 355 -5.82 -23.48 -44.03
C ASN A 355 -5.47 -24.44 -42.88
N SER A 356 -6.26 -25.51 -42.71
CA SER A 356 -6.03 -26.55 -41.69
C SER A 356 -4.62 -27.18 -41.77
N ARG A 357 -3.97 -27.25 -42.95
CA ARG A 357 -2.60 -27.76 -43.07
C ARG A 357 -1.54 -26.92 -42.36
N LEU A 358 -1.73 -25.60 -42.25
CA LEU A 358 -0.83 -24.70 -41.51
C LEU A 358 -1.07 -24.77 -40.00
N MET A 359 -2.28 -25.12 -39.58
CA MET A 359 -2.63 -25.36 -38.17
C MET A 359 -2.21 -26.75 -37.69
N ASN A 360 -2.10 -27.76 -38.57
CA ASN A 360 -1.75 -29.12 -38.16
C ASN A 360 -0.34 -29.26 -37.54
N GLU A 361 0.56 -28.28 -37.75
CA GLU A 361 1.88 -28.22 -37.09
C GLU A 361 1.83 -27.58 -35.68
N PHE A 362 0.70 -26.95 -35.30
CA PHE A 362 0.50 -26.33 -33.98
C PHE A 362 -0.73 -26.96 -33.32
N GLN A 363 -0.54 -27.71 -32.25
CA GLN A 363 -1.59 -28.46 -31.57
C GLN A 363 -2.50 -27.58 -30.69
N ASN A 364 -2.81 -26.38 -31.14
CA ASN A 364 -3.44 -25.38 -30.30
C ASN A 364 -4.75 -24.88 -30.91
N GLU A 365 -5.84 -25.56 -30.55
CA GLU A 365 -7.21 -25.07 -30.74
C GLU A 365 -7.48 -23.81 -29.90
N ASN A 366 -6.58 -23.46 -28.96
CA ASN A 366 -6.76 -22.40 -27.97
C ASN A 366 -5.59 -21.40 -27.91
N ILE A 367 -4.93 -21.08 -29.03
CA ILE A 367 -4.29 -19.77 -29.12
C ILE A 367 -5.44 -18.76 -29.22
N SER A 368 -6.05 -18.47 -28.07
CA SER A 368 -6.77 -17.22 -27.85
C SER A 368 -5.71 -16.13 -27.90
N ILE A 369 -5.21 -15.85 -29.10
CA ILE A 369 -4.74 -14.53 -29.44
C ILE A 369 -5.95 -13.69 -29.10
N GLN A 370 -5.84 -12.88 -28.05
CA GLN A 370 -6.76 -11.78 -27.85
C GLN A 370 -6.64 -10.93 -29.11
N CYS A 371 -7.40 -11.29 -30.14
CA CYS A 371 -7.53 -10.50 -31.34
C CYS A 371 -7.96 -9.14 -30.80
N PRO A 372 -7.19 -8.07 -31.06
CA PRO A 372 -7.70 -6.74 -30.80
C PRO A 372 -9.08 -6.70 -31.42
N HIS A 373 -10.10 -6.44 -30.60
CA HIS A 373 -11.49 -6.41 -31.03
C HIS A 373 -11.55 -5.62 -32.34
N LYS A 374 -12.38 -6.01 -33.34
CA LYS A 374 -12.46 -5.43 -34.70
C LYS A 374 -12.58 -3.88 -34.77
N ARG A 375 -12.69 -3.20 -33.63
CA ARG A 375 -12.75 -1.74 -33.44
C ARG A 375 -11.47 -1.11 -32.84
N GLY A 376 -10.37 -1.85 -32.68
CA GLY A 376 -9.08 -1.31 -32.22
C GLY A 376 -9.12 -0.62 -30.85
N SER A 377 -10.14 -0.89 -30.02
CA SER A 377 -10.35 -0.22 -28.74
C SER A 377 -10.07 -1.20 -27.59
N ILE A 378 -9.15 -0.76 -26.73
CA ILE A 378 -8.55 -1.42 -25.56
C ILE A 378 -9.60 -2.07 -24.66
N VAL A 379 -9.27 -3.27 -24.15
CA VAL A 379 -9.75 -3.92 -22.92
C VAL A 379 -11.12 -3.43 -22.45
N HIS A 380 -12.14 -4.31 -22.49
CA HIS A 380 -13.34 -4.15 -21.67
C HIS A 380 -12.93 -4.22 -20.18
N LEU A 381 -12.34 -3.15 -19.68
CA LEU A 381 -12.26 -2.90 -18.26
C LEU A 381 -13.73 -2.84 -17.83
N HIS A 382 -14.15 -3.74 -16.94
CA HIS A 382 -15.45 -3.65 -16.25
C HIS A 382 -15.62 -2.31 -15.48
N TYR A 383 -14.60 -1.45 -15.51
CA TYR A 383 -14.67 -0.08 -15.05
C TYR A 383 -15.48 0.78 -16.04
N ILE A 384 -16.68 1.19 -15.60
CA ILE A 384 -17.57 2.06 -16.36
C ILE A 384 -17.01 3.50 -16.36
N PHE A 385 -15.92 3.71 -17.11
CA PHE A 385 -15.17 4.97 -17.10
C PHE A 385 -16.07 6.16 -17.43
N SER A 386 -16.94 6.04 -18.43
CA SER A 386 -17.82 7.14 -18.85
C SER A 386 -18.74 7.60 -17.71
N GLU A 387 -19.42 6.67 -17.04
CA GLU A 387 -20.31 6.98 -15.92
C GLU A 387 -19.53 7.55 -14.71
N ARG A 388 -18.37 6.97 -14.40
CA ARG A 388 -17.51 7.44 -13.30
C ARG A 388 -16.94 8.82 -13.59
N PHE A 389 -16.53 9.07 -14.83
CA PHE A 389 -16.02 10.35 -15.29
C PHE A 389 -17.12 11.42 -15.27
N GLU A 390 -18.32 11.12 -15.76
CA GLU A 390 -19.47 12.02 -15.66
C GLU A 390 -19.87 12.30 -14.21
N SER A 391 -19.91 11.27 -13.36
CA SER A 391 -20.17 11.42 -11.92
C SER A 391 -19.12 12.33 -11.28
N PHE A 392 -17.84 12.13 -11.59
CA PHE A 392 -16.75 12.97 -11.12
C PHE A 392 -16.90 14.42 -11.60
N GLN A 393 -17.17 14.63 -12.89
CA GLN A 393 -17.39 15.96 -13.48
C GLN A 393 -18.60 16.68 -12.86
N LYS A 394 -19.66 15.96 -12.47
CA LYS A 394 -20.82 16.53 -11.76
C LYS A 394 -20.46 16.94 -10.33
N GLN A 395 -19.65 16.15 -9.64
CA GLN A 395 -19.28 16.40 -8.25
C GLN A 395 -18.20 17.47 -8.07
N THR A 396 -17.20 17.50 -8.95
CA THR A 396 -16.08 18.44 -8.89
C THR A 396 -16.46 19.84 -9.38
N PHE A 397 -15.88 20.86 -8.74
CA PHE A 397 -15.91 22.24 -9.22
C PHE A 397 -14.67 22.60 -10.06
N LEU A 398 -13.69 21.71 -10.19
CA LEU A 398 -12.47 21.92 -10.99
C LEU A 398 -12.69 21.56 -12.48
N VAL A 399 -13.75 22.11 -13.09
CA VAL A 399 -14.13 21.78 -14.48
C VAL A 399 -13.60 22.80 -15.49
N LYS A 400 -13.30 24.01 -15.03
CA LYS A 400 -12.89 25.14 -15.87
C LYS A 400 -11.51 25.63 -15.45
N LYS A 401 -10.68 26.02 -16.41
CA LYS A 401 -9.31 26.50 -16.16
C LYS A 401 -9.33 27.80 -15.34
N GLU A 402 -10.35 28.62 -15.56
CA GLU A 402 -10.60 29.89 -14.87
C GLU A 402 -10.74 29.68 -13.35
N VAL A 403 -11.36 28.56 -12.94
CA VAL A 403 -11.49 28.19 -11.51
C VAL A 403 -10.13 27.86 -10.90
N VAL A 404 -9.27 27.18 -11.65
CA VAL A 404 -7.91 26.85 -11.18
C VAL A 404 -7.06 28.11 -11.05
N ILE A 405 -7.16 29.03 -12.01
CA ILE A 405 -6.47 30.33 -11.96
C ILE A 405 -6.98 31.16 -10.78
N ALA A 406 -8.29 31.21 -10.56
CA ALA A 406 -8.88 31.89 -9.40
C ALA A 406 -8.35 31.32 -8.07
N LEU A 407 -8.28 29.99 -7.95
CA LEU A 407 -7.72 29.34 -6.77
C LEU A 407 -6.25 29.66 -6.54
N ASN A 408 -5.44 29.74 -7.59
CA ASN A 408 -4.03 30.11 -7.47
C ASN A 408 -3.87 31.54 -6.96
N HIS A 409 -4.64 32.50 -7.47
CA HIS A 409 -4.60 33.88 -6.96
C HIS A 409 -5.12 34.00 -5.52
N VAL A 410 -6.15 33.23 -5.16
CA VAL A 410 -6.61 33.13 -3.76
C VAL A 410 -5.49 32.58 -2.88
N GLU A 411 -4.74 31.58 -3.35
CA GLU A 411 -3.59 31.02 -2.62
C GLU A 411 -2.47 32.06 -2.44
N GLU A 412 -2.21 32.89 -3.45
CA GLU A 412 -1.27 34.01 -3.33
C GLU A 412 -1.70 34.97 -2.20
N GLN A 413 -2.99 35.33 -2.14
CA GLN A 413 -3.51 36.19 -1.05
C GLN A 413 -3.42 35.51 0.32
N ILE A 414 -3.65 34.21 0.41
CA ILE A 414 -3.50 33.43 1.64
C ILE A 414 -2.04 33.44 2.11
N LEU A 415 -1.09 33.22 1.20
CA LEU A 415 0.35 33.22 1.52
C LEU A 415 0.83 34.59 2.03
N VAL A 416 0.32 35.69 1.47
CA VAL A 416 0.65 37.03 1.96
C VAL A 416 0.18 37.23 3.40
N LEU A 417 -1.05 36.84 3.72
CA LEU A 417 -1.55 36.93 5.10
C LEU A 417 -0.78 36.00 6.05
N ASN A 418 -0.45 34.79 5.59
CA ASN A 418 0.30 33.81 6.38
C ASN A 418 1.66 34.33 6.86
N ASN A 419 2.30 35.20 6.06
CA ASN A 419 3.59 35.82 6.39
C ASN A 419 3.46 37.09 7.26
N THR A 420 2.24 37.48 7.63
CA THR A 420 1.98 38.67 8.46
C THR A 420 1.97 38.31 9.94
N SER A 421 2.68 39.07 10.78
CA SER A 421 2.66 38.93 12.24
C SER A 421 1.73 39.97 12.88
N LEU A 422 0.90 39.54 13.85
CA LEU A 422 0.05 40.45 14.62
C LEU A 422 0.86 41.41 15.51
N TYR A 423 2.05 40.99 15.94
CA TYR A 423 2.90 41.72 16.86
C TYR A 423 4.27 42.00 16.24
N VAL A 424 4.93 43.08 16.69
CA VAL A 424 6.32 43.37 16.32
C VAL A 424 7.22 42.48 17.17
N LEU A 425 7.77 41.42 16.57
CA LEU A 425 8.63 40.41 17.20
C LEU A 425 9.71 39.93 16.20
N PRO A 426 10.98 39.72 16.62
CA PRO A 426 11.54 40.07 17.93
C PRO A 426 11.61 41.60 18.13
N LEU A 427 11.85 42.04 19.37
CA LEU A 427 12.11 43.45 19.67
C LEU A 427 13.61 43.72 19.50
N ASP A 428 13.96 44.75 18.74
CA ASP A 428 15.37 45.11 18.47
C ASP A 428 16.04 45.82 19.66
N GLU A 429 15.24 46.50 20.49
CA GLU A 429 15.69 47.27 21.65
C GLU A 429 14.73 47.09 22.83
N ILE A 430 15.21 47.36 24.04
CA ILE A 430 14.37 47.40 25.24
C ILE A 430 13.57 48.70 25.27
N LEU A 431 12.26 48.61 25.49
CA LEU A 431 11.35 49.74 25.36
C LEU A 431 10.68 50.11 26.70
N PRO A 432 10.42 51.40 26.97
CA PRO A 432 9.50 51.81 28.03
C PRO A 432 8.09 51.35 27.72
N LEU A 433 7.29 51.15 28.77
CA LEU A 433 5.92 50.63 28.67
C LEU A 433 5.07 51.39 27.64
N ASP A 434 5.11 52.72 27.66
CA ASP A 434 4.28 53.55 26.77
C ASP A 434 4.72 53.43 25.30
N LYS A 435 6.03 53.28 25.02
CA LYS A 435 6.55 53.04 23.67
C LYS A 435 6.21 51.64 23.17
N PHE A 436 6.35 50.62 24.03
CA PHE A 436 5.96 49.25 23.71
C PHE A 436 4.46 49.17 23.39
N GLU A 437 3.62 49.78 24.24
CA GLU A 437 2.17 49.79 24.04
C GLU A 437 1.79 50.46 22.71
N SER A 438 2.36 51.64 22.43
CA SER A 438 2.14 52.34 21.17
C SER A 438 2.60 51.53 19.95
N LEU A 439 3.77 50.89 20.02
CA LEU A 439 4.33 50.07 18.95
C LEU A 439 3.42 48.88 18.62
N GLN A 440 3.01 48.10 19.63
CA GLN A 440 2.17 46.92 19.42
C GLN A 440 0.76 47.30 18.96
N ARG A 441 0.14 48.34 19.55
CA ARG A 441 -1.19 48.82 19.12
C ARG A 441 -1.20 49.35 17.69
N THR A 442 -0.13 50.04 17.28
CA THR A 442 0.02 50.52 15.90
C THR A 442 0.09 49.36 14.92
N GLN A 443 0.87 48.31 15.24
CA GLN A 443 0.96 47.12 14.41
C GLN A 443 -0.38 46.37 14.34
N LEU A 444 -1.05 46.17 15.48
CA LEU A 444 -2.37 45.53 15.53
C LEU A 444 -3.39 46.26 14.66
N LYS A 445 -3.43 47.59 14.75
CA LYS A 445 -4.32 48.43 13.93
C LYS A 445 -4.00 48.32 12.44
N LYS A 446 -2.71 48.35 12.06
CA LYS A 446 -2.27 48.18 10.67
C LYS A 446 -2.73 46.84 10.11
N VAL A 447 -2.56 45.74 10.86
CA VAL A 447 -3.00 44.42 10.42
C VAL A 447 -4.52 44.35 10.34
N GLN A 448 -5.24 44.95 11.30
CA GLN A 448 -6.70 45.00 11.27
C GLN A 448 -7.23 45.70 10.01
N GLU A 449 -6.70 46.88 9.67
CA GLU A 449 -7.10 47.64 8.48
C GLU A 449 -6.81 46.87 7.19
N TYR A 450 -5.64 46.20 7.11
CA TYR A 450 -5.28 45.36 5.97
C TYR A 450 -6.22 44.16 5.79
N VAL A 451 -6.49 43.41 6.87
CA VAL A 451 -7.35 42.22 6.83
C VAL A 451 -8.79 42.61 6.53
N GLN A 452 -9.33 43.67 7.14
CA GLN A 452 -10.72 44.10 6.94
C GLN A 452 -10.96 44.77 5.58
N GLY A 453 -9.92 45.40 5.00
CA GLY A 453 -10.00 46.11 3.73
C GLY A 453 -9.38 45.35 2.58
N GLU A 454 -8.09 45.57 2.37
CA GLU A 454 -7.34 45.17 1.17
C GLU A 454 -7.37 43.66 0.93
N TRP A 455 -7.07 42.85 1.95
CA TRP A 455 -6.97 41.39 1.79
C TRP A 455 -8.32 40.74 1.41
N MET A 456 -9.40 41.12 2.09
CA MET A 456 -10.76 40.63 1.78
C MET A 456 -11.21 41.07 0.38
N SER A 457 -10.92 42.32 0.01
CA SER A 457 -11.30 42.89 -1.29
C SER A 457 -10.53 42.22 -2.43
N ASN A 458 -9.21 42.11 -2.31
CA ASN A 458 -8.36 41.46 -3.31
C ASN A 458 -8.72 39.98 -3.51
N THR A 459 -9.03 39.26 -2.42
CA THR A 459 -9.47 37.87 -2.49
C THR A 459 -10.82 37.73 -3.22
N ALA A 460 -11.76 38.64 -2.96
CA ALA A 460 -13.05 38.65 -3.65
C ALA A 460 -12.89 39.02 -5.14
N GLU A 461 -12.10 40.04 -5.45
CA GLU A 461 -11.84 40.49 -6.82
C GLU A 461 -11.13 39.43 -7.65
N ALA A 462 -10.18 38.69 -7.07
CA ALA A 462 -9.52 37.56 -7.73
C ALA A 462 -10.53 36.50 -8.20
N ILE A 463 -11.57 36.24 -7.40
CA ILE A 463 -12.65 35.32 -7.78
C ILE A 463 -13.54 35.96 -8.84
N ILE A 464 -14.03 37.18 -8.62
CA ILE A 464 -14.95 37.86 -9.55
C ILE A 464 -14.32 38.00 -10.93
N PHE A 465 -13.08 38.48 -11.02
CA PHE A 465 -12.38 38.72 -12.28
C PHE A 465 -12.27 37.43 -13.11
N ASN A 466 -11.80 36.34 -12.50
CA ASN A 466 -11.60 35.07 -13.20
C ASN A 466 -12.91 34.33 -13.50
N ILE A 467 -13.89 34.38 -12.59
CA ILE A 467 -15.18 33.70 -12.77
C ILE A 467 -16.10 34.45 -13.71
N SER A 468 -15.99 35.78 -13.84
CA SER A 468 -16.80 36.56 -14.79
C SER A 468 -16.60 36.13 -16.25
N GLY A 469 -15.43 35.58 -16.59
CA GLY A 469 -15.15 34.99 -17.90
C GLY A 469 -15.76 33.59 -18.13
N CYS A 470 -16.32 32.96 -17.10
CA CYS A 470 -16.98 31.67 -17.21
C CYS A 470 -18.40 31.83 -17.77
N ASN A 471 -18.58 31.60 -19.07
CA ASN A 471 -19.90 31.49 -19.69
C ASN A 471 -20.58 30.13 -19.35
N SER A 472 -20.87 29.89 -18.07
CA SER A 472 -21.50 28.66 -17.59
C SER A 472 -22.46 28.94 -16.45
N ALA A 473 -23.69 28.43 -16.56
CA ALA A 473 -24.73 28.57 -15.54
C ALA A 473 -24.33 28.01 -14.16
N SER A 474 -23.36 27.08 -14.09
CA SER A 474 -22.84 26.58 -12.81
C SER A 474 -21.96 27.58 -12.05
N TYR A 475 -21.59 28.69 -12.69
CA TYR A 475 -20.74 29.76 -12.15
C TYR A 475 -21.39 31.15 -12.24
N ASP A 476 -22.70 31.21 -12.12
CA ASP A 476 -23.43 32.48 -12.20
C ASP A 476 -23.21 33.34 -10.94
N LEU A 477 -22.58 34.51 -11.12
CA LEU A 477 -22.40 35.53 -10.08
C LEU A 477 -23.68 36.33 -9.80
N GLY A 478 -24.69 36.19 -10.68
CA GLY A 478 -25.99 36.86 -10.59
C GLY A 478 -27.04 36.11 -9.77
N GLU A 479 -26.71 34.94 -9.22
CA GLU A 479 -27.62 34.14 -8.39
C GLU A 479 -28.15 34.96 -7.20
N THR A 480 -29.44 34.80 -6.90
CA THR A 480 -30.13 35.60 -5.86
C THR A 480 -30.50 34.77 -4.64
N GLU A 481 -30.61 33.45 -4.79
CA GLU A 481 -31.02 32.54 -3.74
C GLU A 481 -29.85 31.77 -3.12
N VAL A 482 -29.70 31.87 -1.80
CA VAL A 482 -28.62 31.24 -1.03
C VAL A 482 -28.66 29.71 -1.14
N HIS A 483 -29.84 29.09 -1.16
CA HIS A 483 -29.98 27.63 -1.26
C HIS A 483 -29.53 27.12 -2.63
N SER A 484 -29.94 27.78 -3.70
CA SER A 484 -29.51 27.48 -5.06
C SER A 484 -27.99 27.61 -5.21
N LEU A 485 -27.39 28.69 -4.70
CA LEU A 485 -25.93 28.87 -4.72
C LEU A 485 -25.19 27.69 -4.06
N ARG A 486 -25.66 27.20 -2.91
CA ARG A 486 -25.00 26.10 -2.17
C ARG A 486 -24.91 24.79 -2.97
N LEU A 487 -25.79 24.59 -3.95
CA LEU A 487 -25.82 23.41 -4.81
C LEU A 487 -24.95 23.58 -6.07
N THR A 488 -24.58 24.80 -6.43
CA THR A 488 -23.75 25.07 -7.61
C THR A 488 -22.26 24.79 -7.37
N LYS A 489 -21.51 24.71 -8.46
CA LYS A 489 -20.03 24.58 -8.42
C LYS A 489 -19.38 25.85 -7.89
N LEU A 490 -19.95 27.02 -8.16
CA LEU A 490 -19.52 28.28 -7.54
C LEU A 490 -19.72 28.27 -6.02
N GLY A 491 -20.85 27.79 -5.51
CA GLY A 491 -21.05 27.67 -4.06
C GLY A 491 -20.05 26.72 -3.40
N LYS A 492 -19.69 25.62 -4.08
CA LYS A 492 -18.61 24.73 -3.62
C LYS A 492 -17.24 25.43 -3.61
N LEU A 493 -16.92 26.18 -4.66
CA LEU A 493 -15.70 26.98 -4.75
C LEU A 493 -15.60 28.00 -3.61
N LEU A 494 -16.65 28.83 -3.43
CA LEU A 494 -16.68 29.85 -2.38
C LEU A 494 -16.54 29.25 -0.98
N ARG A 495 -17.16 28.08 -0.73
CA ARG A 495 -17.02 27.36 0.53
C ARG A 495 -15.58 26.89 0.77
N VAL A 496 -14.92 26.35 -0.26
CA VAL A 496 -13.50 25.95 -0.16
C VAL A 496 -12.62 27.15 0.13
N VAL A 497 -12.82 28.27 -0.56
CA VAL A 497 -12.05 29.49 -0.30
C VAL A 497 -12.32 30.02 1.11
N MET A 498 -13.58 30.04 1.55
CA MET A 498 -13.95 30.44 2.91
C MET A 498 -13.21 29.60 3.97
N PHE A 499 -13.16 28.28 3.80
CA PHE A 499 -12.40 27.42 4.73
C PHE A 499 -10.91 27.71 4.72
N LYS A 500 -10.31 27.93 3.55
CA LYS A 500 -8.90 28.32 3.46
C LYS A 500 -8.62 29.66 4.15
N MET A 501 -9.51 30.64 4.00
CA MET A 501 -9.41 31.93 4.68
C MET A 501 -9.52 31.80 6.20
N GLN A 502 -10.47 30.98 6.68
CA GLN A 502 -10.61 30.71 8.12
C GLN A 502 -9.37 30.02 8.69
N ASP A 503 -8.81 29.06 7.95
CA ASP A 503 -7.62 28.31 8.36
C ASP A 503 -6.39 29.22 8.50
N VAL A 504 -6.12 30.07 7.50
CA VAL A 504 -4.97 30.99 7.58
C VAL A 504 -5.15 32.05 8.69
N ILE A 505 -6.35 32.58 8.88
CA ILE A 505 -6.64 33.51 9.99
C ILE A 505 -6.37 32.81 11.32
N ARG A 506 -6.85 31.58 11.48
CA ARG A 506 -6.64 30.77 12.68
C ARG A 506 -5.15 30.50 12.92
N PHE A 507 -4.40 30.18 11.88
CA PHE A 507 -2.96 29.97 11.95
C PHE A 507 -2.24 31.24 12.41
N VAL A 508 -2.45 32.38 11.74
CA VAL A 508 -1.78 33.66 12.03
C VAL A 508 -2.03 34.11 13.47
N ILE A 509 -3.26 33.97 13.96
CA ILE A 509 -3.62 34.30 15.36
C ILE A 509 -2.89 33.37 16.33
N ASN A 510 -2.96 32.06 16.12
CA ASN A 510 -2.35 31.09 17.03
C ASN A 510 -0.83 31.20 17.06
N ASP A 511 -0.19 31.39 15.90
CA ASP A 511 1.25 31.56 15.79
C ASP A 511 1.70 32.88 16.43
N SER A 512 1.02 34.00 16.15
CA SER A 512 1.38 35.31 16.70
C SER A 512 1.14 35.40 18.22
N LEU A 513 -0.02 34.94 18.72
CA LEU A 513 -0.28 34.86 20.17
C LEU A 513 0.66 33.87 20.84
N GLY A 514 1.03 32.79 20.14
CA GLY A 514 2.12 31.88 20.44
C GLY A 514 3.40 32.57 20.79
N LYS A 515 3.97 33.24 19.80
CA LYS A 515 5.23 33.96 19.88
C LYS A 515 5.18 35.05 20.95
N TYR A 516 4.08 35.79 21.03
CA TYR A 516 3.90 36.82 22.05
C TYR A 516 3.90 36.25 23.48
N ALA A 517 3.13 35.19 23.74
CA ALA A 517 3.08 34.58 25.07
C ALA A 517 4.41 33.94 25.47
N ASN A 518 5.10 33.32 24.51
CA ASN A 518 6.43 32.73 24.74
C ASN A 518 7.46 33.82 25.04
N MET A 519 7.50 34.93 24.29
CA MET A 519 8.41 36.05 24.59
C MET A 519 8.25 36.54 26.04
N ILE A 520 7.00 36.75 26.50
CA ILE A 520 6.73 37.20 27.87
C ILE A 520 7.14 36.12 28.89
N ALA A 521 6.84 34.84 28.62
CA ALA A 521 7.18 33.74 29.54
C ALA A 521 8.70 33.50 29.63
N GLU A 522 9.41 33.57 28.51
CA GLU A 522 10.87 33.41 28.40
C GLU A 522 11.63 34.52 29.12
N ALA A 523 11.13 35.77 29.06
CA ALA A 523 11.67 36.88 29.83
C ALA A 523 11.54 36.67 31.36
N CYS A 524 10.56 35.87 31.80
CA CYS A 524 10.32 35.57 33.21
C CYS A 524 10.92 34.24 33.69
N GLN A 525 11.59 33.46 32.82
CA GLN A 525 12.01 32.08 33.10
C GLN A 525 13.00 31.97 34.27
N VAL A 526 13.94 32.91 34.39
CA VAL A 526 14.96 32.92 35.46
C VAL A 526 14.36 33.07 36.87
N PHE A 527 13.12 33.55 36.94
CA PHE A 527 12.45 33.84 38.20
C PHE A 527 11.50 32.73 38.67
N GLN A 528 11.35 31.62 37.92
CA GLN A 528 10.45 30.50 38.23
C GLN A 528 10.83 29.74 39.51
N GLU A 529 12.11 29.71 39.89
CA GLU A 529 12.62 28.93 41.02
C GLU A 529 12.63 29.68 42.36
N ILE A 530 12.12 30.92 42.39
CA ILE A 530 12.18 31.77 43.58
C ILE A 530 10.84 31.76 44.33
N GLU A 531 10.90 31.51 45.64
CA GLU A 531 9.75 31.50 46.55
C GLU A 531 9.03 32.86 46.65
N GLU A 532 7.72 32.83 46.94
CA GLU A 532 6.85 34.02 47.01
C GLU A 532 7.22 35.05 48.10
N ARG A 533 8.17 34.74 48.99
CA ARG A 533 8.68 35.65 50.02
C ARG A 533 10.19 35.60 50.09
N TYR A 534 10.83 35.81 48.95
CA TYR A 534 12.28 35.82 48.87
C TYR A 534 12.85 37.10 49.47
N VAL A 535 13.68 36.93 50.51
CA VAL A 535 14.49 38.01 51.07
C VAL A 535 15.83 37.98 50.36
N TRP A 536 16.18 39.09 49.70
CA TRP A 536 17.48 39.25 49.04
C TRP A 536 18.60 39.18 50.08
N LYS A 537 19.45 38.16 49.97
CA LYS A 537 20.61 37.91 50.85
C LYS A 537 21.95 38.12 50.16
N ASP A 538 21.96 38.17 48.82
CA ASP A 538 23.14 38.29 47.98
C ASP A 538 23.29 39.75 47.50
N ASP A 539 24.52 40.24 47.30
CA ASP A 539 24.78 41.56 46.70
C ASP A 539 24.15 41.67 45.30
N PHE A 540 23.62 42.85 44.97
CA PHE A 540 22.95 43.15 43.70
C PHE A 540 23.83 42.95 42.45
N SER A 541 25.14 42.81 42.62
CA SER A 541 26.13 42.54 41.57
C SER A 541 26.33 41.05 41.28
N SER A 542 25.57 40.15 41.91
CA SER A 542 25.72 38.70 41.72
C SER A 542 25.12 38.23 40.37
N ASN A 543 25.96 37.63 39.51
CA ASN A 543 25.57 37.05 38.21
C ASN A 543 24.62 35.84 38.29
N LYS A 544 24.21 35.44 39.50
CA LYS A 544 23.35 34.27 39.76
C LYS A 544 21.96 34.41 39.14
N TRP A 545 21.51 35.64 38.92
CA TRP A 545 20.16 35.96 38.41
C TRP A 545 20.18 36.66 37.05
N ALA A 546 21.29 36.59 36.31
CA ALA A 546 21.38 37.18 34.98
C ALA A 546 20.29 36.59 34.06
N PRO A 547 19.50 37.41 33.36
CA PRO A 547 18.44 36.91 32.48
C PRO A 547 19.07 36.10 31.34
N LYS A 548 18.55 34.90 31.10
CA LYS A 548 19.01 34.04 29.98
C LYS A 548 18.57 34.57 28.61
N ASN A 549 17.48 35.34 28.59
CA ASN A 549 16.85 35.91 27.40
C ASN A 549 16.80 37.43 27.49
N ALA A 550 16.67 38.11 26.34
CA ALA A 550 16.56 39.56 26.30
C ALA A 550 15.33 40.06 27.08
N PRO A 551 15.47 41.05 27.96
CA PRO A 551 14.36 41.64 28.68
C PRO A 551 13.45 42.47 27.76
N VAL A 552 12.18 42.57 28.13
CA VAL A 552 11.13 43.13 27.27
C VAL A 552 10.87 44.62 27.56
N PHE A 553 11.03 45.05 28.81
CA PHE A 553 10.66 46.40 29.25
C PHE A 553 11.77 47.06 30.04
N GLU A 554 11.90 48.39 29.95
CA GLU A 554 12.57 49.16 31.00
C GLU A 554 11.58 49.55 32.11
N VAL A 555 12.04 49.48 33.37
CA VAL A 555 11.24 49.80 34.55
C VAL A 555 11.93 50.94 35.31
N PRO A 556 11.46 52.19 35.17
CA PRO A 556 12.06 53.32 35.87
C PRO A 556 11.73 53.28 37.37
N LEU A 557 12.77 53.52 38.18
CA LEU A 557 12.70 53.58 39.64
C LEU A 557 13.04 54.99 40.12
N GLU A 558 12.29 55.47 41.11
CA GLU A 558 12.51 56.75 41.77
C GLU A 558 12.75 56.53 43.26
N VAL A 559 13.72 57.24 43.83
CA VAL A 559 14.01 57.18 45.27
C VAL A 559 13.32 58.37 45.94
N LYS A 560 12.32 58.09 46.78
CA LYS A 560 11.60 59.07 47.60
C LYS A 560 11.70 58.67 49.07
N ASP A 561 12.10 59.59 49.94
CA ASP A 561 12.16 59.39 51.40
C ASP A 561 12.93 58.11 51.83
N GLU A 562 14.13 57.90 51.27
CA GLU A 562 14.97 56.71 51.49
C GLU A 562 14.34 55.36 51.07
N GLN A 563 13.23 55.39 50.32
CA GLN A 563 12.56 54.23 49.76
C GLN A 563 12.59 54.25 48.23
N VAL A 564 12.88 53.09 47.63
CA VAL A 564 12.80 52.89 46.18
C VAL A 564 11.34 52.62 45.81
N GLN A 565 10.77 53.46 44.95
CA GLN A 565 9.41 53.32 44.42
C GLN A 565 9.44 53.17 42.89
N PHE A 566 8.48 52.43 42.35
CA PHE A 566 8.29 52.34 40.91
C PHE A 566 7.63 53.61 40.38
N VAL A 567 8.21 54.22 39.34
CA VAL A 567 7.61 55.40 38.68
C VAL A 567 6.26 55.03 38.05
N VAL A 568 6.17 53.82 37.48
CA VAL A 568 4.93 53.24 36.96
C VAL A 568 4.58 52.02 37.79
N GLY A 569 3.37 51.99 38.34
CA GLY A 569 2.92 50.85 39.15
C GLY A 569 2.97 49.53 38.37
N LEU A 570 3.56 48.49 38.98
CA LEU A 570 3.73 47.16 38.36
C LEU A 570 2.43 46.57 37.82
N ARG A 571 1.29 46.90 38.42
CA ARG A 571 -0.03 46.45 37.96
C ARG A 571 -0.36 46.96 36.55
N LYS A 572 0.04 48.20 36.22
CA LYS A 572 -0.20 48.82 34.90
C LYS A 572 0.50 48.05 33.79
N TYR A 573 1.76 47.64 33.98
CA TYR A 573 2.48 46.81 33.01
C TYR A 573 1.71 45.54 32.62
N CYS A 574 1.02 44.96 33.60
CA CYS A 574 0.42 43.64 33.47
C CYS A 574 -0.95 43.74 32.81
N ASP A 575 -1.71 44.76 33.19
CA ASP A 575 -2.96 45.09 32.52
C ASP A 575 -2.66 45.44 31.05
N THR A 576 -1.65 46.27 30.75
CA THR A 576 -1.24 46.61 29.38
C THR A 576 -0.85 45.38 28.54
N VAL A 577 -0.04 44.46 29.07
CA VAL A 577 0.38 43.23 28.34
C VAL A 577 -0.80 42.29 28.08
N ILE A 578 -1.71 42.14 29.05
CA ILE A 578 -2.91 41.32 28.90
C ILE A 578 -3.90 41.96 27.93
N ASP A 579 -4.04 43.29 27.97
CA ASP A 579 -4.94 44.03 27.09
C ASP A 579 -4.46 43.95 25.64
N ILE A 580 -3.16 44.13 25.37
CA ILE A 580 -2.56 43.94 24.04
C ILE A 580 -2.79 42.50 23.53
N PHE A 581 -2.64 41.50 24.39
CA PHE A 581 -2.93 40.11 24.03
C PHE A 581 -4.41 39.90 23.63
N ILE A 582 -5.34 40.50 24.36
CA ILE A 582 -6.78 40.41 24.08
C ILE A 582 -7.12 41.18 22.79
N GLU A 583 -6.48 42.32 22.55
CA GLU A 583 -6.67 43.09 21.33
C GLU A 583 -6.20 42.33 20.09
N GLY A 584 -5.11 41.57 20.18
CA GLY A 584 -4.69 40.66 19.10
C GLY A 584 -5.76 39.65 18.69
N LEU A 585 -6.59 39.17 19.62
CA LEU A 585 -7.72 38.30 19.31
C LEU A 585 -8.85 39.04 18.57
N ARG A 586 -8.98 40.36 18.78
CA ARG A 586 -10.05 41.18 18.20
C ARG A 586 -9.74 41.66 16.79
N VAL A 587 -8.47 41.69 16.38
CA VAL A 587 -8.01 42.14 15.04
C VAL A 587 -8.76 41.45 13.90
N THR A 588 -9.07 40.16 14.05
CA THR A 588 -9.70 39.35 13.01
C THR A 588 -11.18 39.07 13.29
N GLN A 589 -11.75 39.61 14.36
CA GLN A 589 -13.17 39.46 14.66
C GLN A 589 -14.02 40.34 13.73
N ASN A 590 -15.26 39.93 13.52
CA ASN A 590 -16.27 40.66 12.73
C ASN A 590 -15.96 40.81 11.24
N LEU A 591 -15.17 39.91 10.66
CA LEU A 591 -14.95 39.89 9.21
C LEU A 591 -16.22 39.49 8.45
N PRO A 592 -16.55 40.18 7.35
CA PRO A 592 -17.68 39.80 6.52
C PRO A 592 -17.40 38.46 5.85
N ARG A 593 -18.46 37.69 5.57
CA ARG A 593 -18.34 36.49 4.74
C ARG A 593 -17.94 36.85 3.31
N LEU A 594 -16.99 36.11 2.74
CA LEU A 594 -16.50 36.35 1.38
C LEU A 594 -17.63 36.32 0.35
N GLU A 595 -18.63 35.45 0.54
CA GLU A 595 -19.77 35.35 -0.38
C GLU A 595 -20.50 36.70 -0.52
N LYS A 596 -20.56 37.52 0.53
CA LYS A 596 -21.17 38.87 0.48
C LYS A 596 -20.46 39.81 -0.48
N LEU A 597 -19.13 39.66 -0.62
CA LEU A 597 -18.32 40.49 -1.50
C LEU A 597 -18.39 40.02 -2.95
N VAL A 598 -18.48 38.70 -3.16
CA VAL A 598 -18.53 38.09 -4.50
C VAL A 598 -19.94 38.15 -5.11
N MET A 599 -20.97 37.83 -4.35
CA MET A 599 -22.35 37.69 -4.83
C MET A 599 -23.18 38.94 -4.50
N LYS A 600 -22.96 40.02 -5.26
CA LYS A 600 -23.56 41.34 -4.98
C LYS A 600 -25.09 41.40 -5.04
N LYS A 601 -25.75 40.42 -5.69
CA LYS A 601 -27.22 40.37 -5.85
C LYS A 601 -27.94 39.50 -4.83
N MET A 602 -27.20 38.78 -3.96
CA MET A 602 -27.81 37.95 -2.93
C MET A 602 -28.17 38.76 -1.68
N LEU A 603 -29.29 38.39 -1.06
CA LEU A 603 -29.67 38.90 0.25
C LEU A 603 -28.98 38.07 1.33
N TYR A 604 -28.28 38.74 2.23
CA TYR A 604 -27.57 38.11 3.33
C TYR A 604 -28.09 38.57 4.68
N ASN A 605 -27.99 37.69 5.67
CA ASN A 605 -28.16 38.11 7.05
C ASN A 605 -27.00 39.05 7.43
N PRO A 606 -27.27 40.29 7.91
CA PRO A 606 -26.22 41.21 8.36
C PRO A 606 -25.31 40.60 9.43
N ASP A 607 -25.84 39.70 10.26
CA ASP A 607 -25.10 39.07 11.36
C ASP A 607 -24.14 37.96 10.93
N ASP A 608 -24.23 37.48 9.69
CA ASP A 608 -23.34 36.42 9.17
C ASP A 608 -21.91 36.94 9.01
N LYS A 609 -21.02 36.45 9.88
CA LYS A 609 -19.59 36.76 9.92
C LYS A 609 -18.74 35.53 9.57
N LEU A 610 -17.49 35.77 9.23
CA LEU A 610 -16.50 34.71 9.10
C LEU A 610 -16.17 34.16 10.50
N GLU A 611 -16.16 32.85 10.66
CA GLU A 611 -15.75 32.21 11.90
C GLU A 611 -14.26 32.43 12.14
N THR A 612 -13.92 32.97 13.31
CA THR A 612 -12.55 33.24 13.72
C THR A 612 -12.27 32.60 15.08
N VAL A 613 -11.03 32.72 15.57
CA VAL A 613 -10.62 32.11 16.84
C VAL A 613 -11.39 32.71 18.01
N GLY A 614 -12.03 31.84 18.79
CA GLY A 614 -12.82 32.23 19.95
C GLY A 614 -11.97 32.47 21.21
N GLU A 615 -12.38 33.43 22.05
CA GLU A 615 -11.69 33.72 23.31
C GLU A 615 -11.68 32.55 24.32
N LYS A 616 -12.66 31.63 24.19
CA LYS A 616 -12.85 30.47 25.08
C LYS A 616 -12.15 29.21 24.61
N GLU A 617 -11.41 29.26 23.51
CA GLU A 617 -10.69 28.09 23.02
C GLU A 617 -9.62 27.63 24.01
N GLN A 618 -9.50 26.31 24.19
CA GLN A 618 -8.55 25.70 25.13
C GLN A 618 -7.13 26.16 24.86
N GLN A 619 -6.79 26.33 23.58
CA GLN A 619 -5.54 26.88 23.15
C GLN A 619 -5.42 28.26 23.81
N ILE A 620 -6.05 29.32 23.28
CA ILE A 620 -6.00 30.70 23.78
C ILE A 620 -5.97 30.86 25.32
N ILE A 621 -6.78 30.09 26.06
CA ILE A 621 -6.77 30.08 27.52
C ILE A 621 -5.37 29.75 28.11
N GLN A 622 -4.65 28.76 27.55
CA GLN A 622 -3.29 28.42 27.98
C GLN A 622 -2.28 29.54 27.69
N TRP A 623 -2.31 30.19 26.52
CA TRP A 623 -1.42 31.33 26.21
C TRP A 623 -1.71 32.48 27.16
N ARG A 624 -2.99 32.79 27.39
CA ARG A 624 -3.40 33.80 28.38
C ARG A 624 -2.93 33.44 29.78
N LYS A 625 -2.97 32.16 30.17
CA LYS A 625 -2.41 31.68 31.44
C LYS A 625 -0.89 31.82 31.47
N LYS A 626 -0.16 31.53 30.38
CA LYS A 626 1.29 31.72 30.29
C LYS A 626 1.69 33.18 30.48
N VAL A 627 0.99 34.10 29.79
CA VAL A 627 1.19 35.55 29.96
C VAL A 627 0.92 35.97 31.42
N LYS A 628 -0.17 35.48 32.03
CA LYS A 628 -0.49 35.74 33.45
C LYS A 628 0.48 35.09 34.43
N TYR A 629 1.04 33.92 34.12
CA TYR A 629 1.96 33.18 34.98
C TYR A 629 3.34 33.84 35.03
N GLY A 630 3.85 34.33 33.89
CA GLY A 630 5.04 35.20 33.87
C GLY A 630 4.88 36.40 34.81
N HIS A 631 3.66 36.91 34.94
CA HIS A 631 3.34 38.00 35.87
C HIS A 631 3.26 37.57 37.35
N HIS A 632 2.66 36.44 37.71
CA HIS A 632 2.55 36.03 39.13
C HIS A 632 3.92 35.89 39.83
N ILE A 633 4.94 35.47 39.08
CA ILE A 633 6.34 35.43 39.53
C ILE A 633 6.92 36.85 39.75
N SER A 634 6.44 37.85 39.01
CA SER A 634 6.78 39.26 39.21
C SER A 634 5.98 39.89 40.38
N LYS A 635 4.76 39.45 40.65
CA LYS A 635 3.94 40.04 41.72
C LYS A 635 4.34 39.59 43.13
N ALA A 636 4.87 38.38 43.27
CA ALA A 636 5.24 37.83 44.58
C ALA A 636 6.50 38.47 45.20
N LYS A 637 7.21 39.36 44.48
CA LYS A 637 8.49 39.92 44.94
C LYS A 637 8.41 41.43 45.14
N ASP A 638 7.37 41.86 45.85
CA ASP A 638 7.17 43.24 46.28
C ASP A 638 8.38 43.70 47.13
N MET A 639 9.28 44.51 46.56
CA MET A 639 10.49 45.05 47.22
C MET A 639 10.17 46.16 48.23
N ARG A 640 9.09 46.03 49.02
CA ARG A 640 8.65 47.06 49.99
C ARG A 640 9.50 47.13 51.27
N HIS A 641 10.57 46.33 51.36
CA HIS A 641 11.41 46.23 52.56
C HIS A 641 12.92 46.34 52.27
N LEU A 642 13.33 47.15 51.29
CA LEU A 642 14.74 47.54 51.14
C LEU A 642 14.98 48.88 51.83
N LYS A 643 15.59 48.85 53.02
CA LYS A 643 16.23 50.03 53.63
C LYS A 643 17.58 50.24 52.97
N ILE A 644 17.79 51.39 52.34
CA ILE A 644 19.09 51.77 51.79
C ILE A 644 19.99 52.18 52.97
N GLN A 645 20.92 51.30 53.37
CA GLN A 645 22.05 51.71 54.21
C GLN A 645 23.26 51.96 53.33
N GLY A 646 23.50 53.24 53.02
CA GLY A 646 24.83 53.75 52.69
C GLY A 646 25.37 53.44 51.29
N SER A 647 25.75 54.53 50.61
CA SER A 647 26.66 54.62 49.47
C SER A 647 26.11 54.32 48.07
N ASN A 648 26.50 55.21 47.16
CA ASN A 648 26.02 55.37 45.80
C ASN A 648 26.30 54.16 44.92
N LYS A 649 25.22 53.49 44.48
CA LYS A 649 24.96 52.81 43.19
C LYS A 649 24.14 51.55 43.44
N ILE A 650 22.88 51.57 43.01
CA ILE A 650 21.97 50.42 43.08
C ILE A 650 21.60 50.03 41.64
N PRO A 651 22.11 48.91 41.08
CA PRO A 651 21.56 48.31 39.88
C PRO A 651 20.40 47.39 40.28
N ALA A 652 19.17 47.80 39.97
CA ALA A 652 17.98 47.02 40.28
C ALA A 652 17.62 46.08 39.12
N TYR A 653 17.78 44.78 39.33
CA TYR A 653 17.42 43.75 38.37
C TYR A 653 15.97 43.26 38.60
N TRP A 654 15.06 43.65 37.71
CA TRP A 654 13.91 42.81 37.31
C TRP A 654 14.11 42.42 35.82
N PRO A 655 13.17 41.89 35.00
CA PRO A 655 13.48 41.48 33.63
C PRO A 655 13.42 42.76 32.78
N ALA A 656 14.31 43.67 33.13
CA ALA A 656 14.45 45.02 32.68
C ALA A 656 15.95 45.23 32.74
N SER A 657 16.60 45.06 31.59
CA SER A 657 17.97 45.53 31.44
C SER A 657 17.97 47.02 31.74
N VAL A 658 18.74 47.41 32.74
CA VAL A 658 19.29 48.74 32.79
C VAL A 658 20.68 48.62 32.15
N VAL A 659 20.87 49.28 31.00
CA VAL A 659 22.21 49.70 30.54
C VAL A 659 22.21 51.23 30.52
N ASN A 660 22.50 51.81 31.68
CA ASN A 660 23.57 52.80 31.96
C ASN A 660 23.33 53.48 33.30
#